data_AF-A0A954INP8-F1
#
_entry.id   AF-A0A954INP8-F1
#
_cell.length_a   1.000
_cell.length_b   1.000
_cell.length_c   1.000
_cell.angle_alpha   90.00
_cell.angle_beta   90.00
_cell.angle_gamma   90.00
#
_symmetry.space_group_name_H-M   'P 1'
#
loop_
_entity.id
_entity.type
_entity.pdbx_description
1 polymer ?
#
loop_
_entity_poly.entity_id
_entity_poly.type
_entity_poly.pdbx_seq_one_letter_code
_entity_poly.pdbx_strand_id
1 'polypeptide(L)'
;MLSATSSPIDGSGNNQANPDWGSTGTELLRLTSPDYTDGVSSPAGQDRPSARVVSNAIAAQTDSILNSRNLTDYIWAWGQFLDHDIDLSDSADPAETLSIEVPVGDPWFDPFATGTVTIDTVRSKYVIGSDSSDGLRQQLNSITAFIDGSVVYGSDQTRADALRTFSGGQLRTSAGDLLPFNVDGLPNANGTSATQFLAGDVRANENVLLTSMQTLWVREHNRIASELAAADASLTDQQLYEQARSIVAAEIQAITYNEFLPALLGPDAISAYSGYDSGVNSGIANEFSTAAYRFGHSLLSPQLQQLDSNWQSLPAGPLPLQNAFFNPSYVTQNGIDALLRGAAVQTAQELDTFVVDDVRNFLFGPPGAGGLDLASLNIMRGREHGLGDYNQTRQAMGLPAITNFSQISTDPETVAALQDLYGSVDNIDLWVGGLAEDHLPESSMGATFTAILVDQFTRLRDGDRYWYQNIFSGQQLQTIDNTTLADVILRNSSVGSLQTNVFFAPGSETVYVNPAEHGLQSLEIREQNGRIVVTDVRGRQILLDREIGDIGGIVILGSDSVREQIGISAGINDLDLPFGVDVRGGVGADSFIIRGTGRDDTIIAGKDFIDANTLHIVFSDVDELLIEGQGGNDLLDASAAMFRQLTIDGGRGNDRIIGSRGDDRLFGDDG
;
A
#
# COMPACT_ATOMS: atom_id res chain seq x y z
N MET A 1 31.10 -14.99 -0.54
CA MET A 1 31.57 -13.60 -0.71
C MET A 1 30.47 -12.86 -1.43
N LEU A 2 29.77 -11.98 -0.72
CA LEU A 2 28.76 -11.10 -1.30
C LEU A 2 29.48 -10.04 -2.13
N SER A 3 29.30 -10.04 -3.44
CA SER A 3 29.71 -8.93 -4.31
C SER A 3 28.61 -7.87 -4.43
N ALA A 4 27.76 -7.74 -3.40
CA ALA A 4 26.61 -6.85 -3.43
C ALA A 4 27.10 -5.40 -3.58
N THR A 5 26.95 -4.87 -4.79
CA THR A 5 27.13 -3.45 -5.09
C THR A 5 25.82 -2.75 -4.73
N SER A 6 25.87 -1.82 -3.78
CA SER A 6 24.76 -0.93 -3.48
C SER A 6 24.61 0.15 -4.56
N SER A 7 23.40 0.72 -4.64
CA SER A 7 23.10 1.92 -5.44
C SER A 7 23.96 3.11 -4.96
N PRO A 8 24.47 3.99 -5.83
CA PRO A 8 25.07 5.26 -5.42
C PRO A 8 24.12 6.09 -4.55
N ILE A 9 24.65 6.83 -3.56
CA ILE A 9 23.83 7.59 -2.59
C ILE A 9 22.93 8.63 -3.26
N ASP A 10 23.37 9.22 -4.37
CA ASP A 10 22.61 10.22 -5.13
C ASP A 10 21.86 9.64 -6.34
N GLY A 11 21.87 8.31 -6.50
CA GLY A 11 21.28 7.58 -7.62
C GLY A 11 22.03 7.70 -8.96
N SER A 12 23.09 8.50 -9.05
CA SER A 12 23.79 8.76 -10.32
C SER A 12 24.46 7.51 -10.88
N GLY A 13 24.42 7.32 -12.20
CA GLY A 13 25.03 6.17 -12.87
C GLY A 13 24.31 4.84 -12.65
N ASN A 14 23.07 4.85 -12.14
CA ASN A 14 22.20 3.67 -12.17
C ASN A 14 22.01 3.20 -13.63
N ASN A 15 21.48 4.07 -14.48
CA ASN A 15 21.46 3.82 -15.92
C ASN A 15 22.81 4.20 -16.56
N GLN A 16 23.42 3.27 -17.31
CA GLN A 16 24.76 3.49 -17.88
C GLN A 16 24.78 4.44 -19.09
N ALA A 17 23.68 4.46 -19.87
CA ALA A 17 23.57 5.31 -21.06
C ALA A 17 23.07 6.71 -20.71
N ASN A 18 22.23 6.81 -19.68
CA ASN A 18 21.66 8.06 -19.18
C ASN A 18 21.94 8.19 -17.67
N PRO A 19 23.17 8.58 -17.26
CA PRO A 19 23.59 8.55 -15.86
C PRO A 19 22.75 9.36 -14.88
N ASP A 20 22.01 10.35 -15.36
CA ASP A 20 21.17 11.22 -14.55
C ASP A 20 19.74 10.68 -14.37
N TRP A 21 19.32 9.63 -15.08
CA TRP A 21 17.95 9.10 -14.91
C TRP A 21 17.74 8.55 -13.50
N GLY A 22 16.81 9.17 -12.76
CA GLY A 22 16.46 8.80 -11.39
C GLY A 22 17.41 9.34 -10.32
N SER A 23 18.45 10.10 -10.66
CA SER A 23 19.32 10.74 -9.66
C SER A 23 18.63 11.94 -9.01
N THR A 24 19.17 12.39 -7.87
CA THR A 24 18.72 13.62 -7.21
C THR A 24 18.79 14.85 -8.13
N GLY A 25 17.90 15.82 -7.91
CA GLY A 25 17.89 17.11 -8.60
C GLY A 25 17.41 17.06 -10.04
N THR A 26 16.80 15.96 -10.48
CA THR A 26 16.33 15.76 -11.85
C THR A 26 14.89 16.25 -12.03
N GLU A 27 14.52 16.61 -13.25
CA GLU A 27 13.14 17.00 -13.57
C GLU A 27 12.18 15.83 -13.29
N LEU A 28 11.04 16.13 -12.67
CA LEU A 28 9.92 15.21 -12.64
C LEU A 28 9.44 14.98 -14.08
N LEU A 29 9.21 13.71 -14.43
CA LEU A 29 8.65 13.35 -15.72
C LEU A 29 7.21 13.84 -15.85
N ARG A 30 6.72 13.93 -17.08
CA ARG A 30 5.36 14.35 -17.40
C ARG A 30 4.63 13.23 -18.11
N LEU A 31 3.54 12.74 -17.54
CA LEU A 31 2.64 11.80 -18.24
C LEU A 31 1.78 12.53 -19.26
N THR A 32 1.46 13.80 -19.02
CA THR A 32 0.72 14.66 -19.95
C THR A 32 1.40 16.03 -20.13
N SER A 33 1.02 16.76 -21.18
CA SER A 33 1.51 18.13 -21.40
C SER A 33 1.12 19.04 -20.23
N PRO A 34 2.04 19.90 -19.74
CA PRO A 34 1.75 20.81 -18.64
C PRO A 34 0.62 21.80 -18.97
N ASP A 35 -0.28 22.02 -18.02
CA ASP A 35 -1.42 22.94 -18.14
C ASP A 35 -1.20 24.20 -17.30
N TYR A 36 -0.38 25.13 -17.80
CA TYR A 36 -0.20 26.44 -17.18
C TYR A 36 -1.11 27.48 -17.80
N THR A 37 -1.70 28.37 -16.99
CA THR A 37 -2.66 29.38 -17.47
C THR A 37 -2.05 30.34 -18.51
N ASP A 38 -0.77 30.69 -18.33
CA ASP A 38 -0.01 31.51 -19.29
C ASP A 38 0.77 30.66 -20.31
N GLY A 39 0.58 29.34 -20.29
CA GLY A 39 1.32 28.37 -21.08
C GLY A 39 2.80 28.24 -20.69
N VAL A 40 3.23 28.75 -19.53
CA VAL A 40 4.65 28.79 -19.13
C VAL A 40 4.86 28.39 -17.66
N SER A 41 4.22 29.08 -16.71
CA SER A 41 4.52 28.92 -15.28
C SER A 41 3.43 29.39 -14.32
N SER A 42 2.42 30.12 -14.79
CA SER A 42 1.34 30.61 -13.93
C SER A 42 0.41 29.45 -13.57
N PRO A 43 0.13 29.19 -12.27
CA PRO A 43 -0.67 28.04 -11.84
C PRO A 43 -1.97 27.86 -12.64
N ALA A 44 -2.33 26.60 -12.87
CA ALA A 44 -3.53 26.19 -13.60
C ALA A 44 -4.83 26.58 -12.86
N GLY A 45 -5.96 26.40 -13.54
CA GLY A 45 -7.28 26.40 -12.91
C GLY A 45 -7.75 27.76 -12.37
N GLN A 46 -7.37 28.87 -13.01
CA GLN A 46 -7.91 30.20 -12.67
C GLN A 46 -9.42 30.32 -12.92
N ASP A 47 -9.98 29.42 -13.73
CA ASP A 47 -11.41 29.25 -14.02
C ASP A 47 -12.09 28.19 -13.15
N ARG A 48 -11.34 27.54 -12.24
CA ARG A 48 -11.85 26.57 -11.26
C ARG A 48 -12.13 27.27 -9.93
N PRO A 49 -13.02 26.73 -9.06
CA PRO A 49 -13.20 27.27 -7.71
C PRO A 49 -11.88 27.28 -6.92
N SER A 50 -11.79 28.15 -5.91
CA SER A 50 -10.69 28.09 -4.93
C SER A 50 -10.58 26.68 -4.35
N ALA A 51 -9.36 26.19 -4.16
CA ALA A 51 -9.15 24.87 -3.57
C ALA A 51 -9.79 24.69 -2.19
N ARG A 52 -9.92 25.76 -1.40
CA ARG A 52 -10.65 25.70 -0.12
C ARG A 52 -12.15 25.50 -0.29
N VAL A 53 -12.73 26.07 -1.36
CA VAL A 53 -14.14 25.81 -1.71
C VAL A 53 -14.32 24.35 -2.11
N VAL A 54 -13.40 23.80 -2.91
CA VAL A 54 -13.42 22.37 -3.29
C VAL A 54 -13.28 21.48 -2.06
N SER A 55 -12.27 21.71 -1.22
CA SER A 55 -12.03 20.96 0.04
C SER A 55 -13.25 20.95 0.95
N ASN A 56 -13.89 22.11 1.18
CA ASN A 56 -15.09 22.19 2.02
C ASN A 56 -16.27 21.40 1.47
N ALA A 57 -16.40 21.31 0.14
CA ALA A 57 -17.57 20.72 -0.50
C ALA A 57 -17.45 19.20 -0.70
N ILE A 58 -16.23 18.67 -0.91
CA ILE A 58 -16.04 17.25 -1.27
C ILE A 58 -15.16 16.46 -0.29
N ALA A 59 -14.29 17.14 0.48
CA ALA A 59 -13.34 16.47 1.37
C ALA A 59 -13.74 16.48 2.85
N ALA A 60 -14.86 17.12 3.21
CA ALA A 60 -15.27 17.25 4.60
C ALA A 60 -15.83 15.93 5.16
N GLN A 61 -15.10 15.35 6.11
CA GLN A 61 -15.53 14.14 6.80
C GLN A 61 -16.23 14.47 8.13
N THR A 62 -17.38 13.87 8.39
CA THR A 62 -18.16 14.11 9.64
C THR A 62 -18.07 12.97 10.65
N ASP A 63 -17.94 11.74 10.18
CA ASP A 63 -17.79 10.52 10.97
C ASP A 63 -16.66 9.66 10.41
N SER A 64 -16.11 8.74 11.21
CA SER A 64 -15.11 7.79 10.71
C SER A 64 -15.71 6.87 9.65
N ILE A 65 -15.02 6.76 8.52
CA ILE A 65 -15.36 5.86 7.41
C ILE A 65 -14.18 4.90 7.31
N LEU A 66 -14.35 3.67 7.80
CA LEU A 66 -13.27 2.69 7.81
C LEU A 66 -13.09 2.08 6.42
N ASN A 67 -11.85 1.80 6.05
CA ASN A 67 -11.54 1.17 4.78
C ASN A 67 -12.29 -0.16 4.59
N SER A 68 -13.04 -0.27 3.50
CA SER A 68 -13.90 -1.40 3.16
C SER A 68 -13.15 -2.71 2.91
N ARG A 69 -11.84 -2.64 2.65
CA ARG A 69 -10.92 -3.79 2.50
C ARG A 69 -10.16 -4.10 3.78
N ASN A 70 -10.48 -3.45 4.90
CA ASN A 70 -9.85 -3.61 6.21
C ASN A 70 -8.34 -3.36 6.19
N LEU A 71 -7.88 -2.45 5.33
CA LEU A 71 -6.49 -2.02 5.34
C LEU A 71 -6.18 -1.31 6.67
N THR A 72 -5.04 -1.62 7.27
CA THR A 72 -4.62 -1.05 8.55
C THR A 72 -3.92 0.29 8.36
N ASP A 73 -3.65 1.01 9.44
CA ASP A 73 -2.83 2.22 9.41
C ASP A 73 -1.42 1.99 8.82
N TYR A 74 -0.93 0.73 8.71
CA TYR A 74 0.30 0.46 7.97
C TYR A 74 0.21 0.80 6.48
N ILE A 75 -0.98 0.81 5.87
CA ILE A 75 -1.10 1.14 4.44
C ILE A 75 -0.64 2.59 4.17
N TRP A 76 -1.08 3.56 4.98
CA TRP A 76 -0.67 4.94 4.80
C TRP A 76 0.72 5.20 5.42
N ALA A 77 1.09 4.51 6.50
CA ALA A 77 2.41 4.68 7.11
C ALA A 77 3.54 4.17 6.21
N TRP A 78 3.35 3.02 5.55
CA TRP A 78 4.27 2.52 4.54
C TRP A 78 4.26 3.39 3.28
N GLY A 79 3.08 3.77 2.80
CA GLY A 79 2.94 4.66 1.65
C GLY A 79 3.73 5.95 1.84
N GLN A 80 3.62 6.58 3.01
CA GLN A 80 4.40 7.77 3.39
C GLN A 80 5.90 7.49 3.52
N PHE A 81 6.28 6.39 4.18
CA PHE A 81 7.69 5.99 4.30
C PHE A 81 8.34 5.81 2.92
N LEU A 82 7.61 5.21 1.97
CA LEU A 82 8.04 4.95 0.62
C LEU A 82 8.02 6.21 -0.27
N ASP A 83 7.01 7.09 -0.15
CA ASP A 83 7.00 8.43 -0.78
C ASP A 83 8.28 9.18 -0.43
N HIS A 84 8.67 9.11 0.85
CA HIS A 84 9.87 9.77 1.35
C HIS A 84 11.19 9.10 0.91
N ASP A 85 11.13 7.94 0.26
CA ASP A 85 12.27 7.25 -0.35
C ASP A 85 12.46 7.63 -1.83
N ILE A 86 11.37 7.99 -2.52
CA ILE A 86 11.34 8.12 -3.98
C ILE A 86 11.09 9.54 -4.47
N ASP A 87 10.41 10.41 -3.72
CA ASP A 87 10.22 11.80 -4.14
C ASP A 87 10.17 12.87 -3.04
N LEU A 88 10.68 14.06 -3.41
CA LEU A 88 10.64 15.28 -2.61
C LEU A 88 10.67 16.49 -3.53
N SER A 89 9.62 17.31 -3.52
CA SER A 89 9.66 18.64 -4.14
C SER A 89 9.97 19.70 -3.09
N ASP A 90 11.22 20.17 -3.06
CA ASP A 90 11.62 21.26 -2.18
C ASP A 90 10.87 22.56 -2.49
N SER A 91 10.88 23.52 -1.55
CA SER A 91 10.40 24.88 -1.82
C SER A 91 11.35 25.64 -2.75
N ALA A 92 10.80 26.53 -3.58
CA ALA A 92 11.58 27.43 -4.41
C ALA A 92 12.47 28.35 -3.55
N ASP A 93 13.68 28.66 -4.05
CA ASP A 93 14.60 29.62 -3.46
C ASP A 93 15.07 30.63 -4.55
N PRO A 94 14.72 31.92 -4.45
CA PRO A 94 13.94 32.55 -3.37
C PRO A 94 12.49 32.06 -3.32
N ALA A 95 11.91 32.09 -2.11
CA ALA A 95 10.54 31.65 -1.88
C ALA A 95 9.51 32.44 -2.72
N GLU A 96 8.68 31.72 -3.46
CA GLU A 96 7.52 32.26 -4.19
C GLU A 96 6.24 31.90 -3.43
N THR A 97 5.53 32.88 -2.88
CA THR A 97 4.27 32.63 -2.16
C THR A 97 3.19 32.10 -3.10
N LEU A 98 2.50 31.04 -2.67
CA LEU A 98 1.31 30.49 -3.29
C LEU A 98 0.15 30.63 -2.29
N SER A 99 -0.82 31.48 -2.60
CA SER A 99 -1.95 31.78 -1.72
C SER A 99 -3.22 31.07 -2.19
N ILE A 100 -3.96 30.52 -1.23
CA ILE A 100 -5.25 29.87 -1.44
C ILE A 100 -6.32 30.77 -0.84
N GLU A 101 -7.22 31.29 -1.68
CA GLU A 101 -8.30 32.16 -1.24
C GLU A 101 -9.30 31.40 -0.35
N VAL A 102 -9.57 31.91 0.86
CA VAL A 102 -10.55 31.33 1.77
C VAL A 102 -11.94 31.94 1.47
N PRO A 103 -13.00 31.12 1.35
CA PRO A 103 -14.34 31.66 1.14
C PRO A 103 -14.79 32.51 2.33
N VAL A 104 -15.46 33.63 2.04
CA VAL A 104 -15.98 34.55 3.06
C VAL A 104 -16.89 33.79 4.03
N GLY A 105 -16.58 33.88 5.33
CA GLY A 105 -17.35 33.20 6.36
C GLY A 105 -17.03 31.72 6.52
N ASP A 106 -15.90 31.24 5.98
CA ASP A 106 -15.38 29.90 6.28
C ASP A 106 -15.33 29.69 7.80
N PRO A 107 -15.96 28.63 8.33
CA PRO A 107 -16.13 28.46 9.78
C PRO A 107 -14.81 28.26 10.52
N TRP A 108 -13.74 27.87 9.82
CA TRP A 108 -12.44 27.57 10.41
C TRP A 108 -11.46 28.71 10.20
N PHE A 109 -11.31 29.19 8.98
CA PHE A 109 -10.26 30.14 8.61
C PHE A 109 -10.73 31.60 8.56
N ASP A 110 -12.00 31.87 8.22
CA ASP A 110 -12.59 33.22 8.19
C ASP A 110 -13.93 33.31 8.95
N PRO A 111 -13.98 32.93 10.24
CA PRO A 111 -15.25 32.85 10.99
C PRO A 111 -15.93 34.22 11.20
N PHE A 112 -15.20 35.32 10.96
CA PHE A 112 -15.72 36.68 11.06
C PHE A 112 -16.11 37.29 9.70
N ALA A 113 -16.07 36.50 8.62
CA ALA A 113 -16.44 36.91 7.27
C ALA A 113 -15.72 38.18 6.81
N THR A 114 -14.41 38.25 7.06
CA THR A 114 -13.57 39.39 6.65
C THR A 114 -13.38 39.45 5.14
N GLY A 115 -13.39 38.28 4.48
CA GLY A 115 -13.18 38.17 3.03
C GLY A 115 -11.77 38.49 2.55
N THR A 116 -10.78 38.45 3.45
CA THR A 116 -9.38 38.76 3.14
C THR A 116 -8.41 37.67 3.58
N VAL A 117 -8.92 36.52 4.03
CA VAL A 117 -8.08 35.44 4.56
C VAL A 117 -7.57 34.58 3.41
N THR A 118 -6.29 34.23 3.46
CA THR A 118 -5.68 33.22 2.60
C THR A 118 -5.02 32.14 3.44
N ILE A 119 -4.92 30.93 2.88
CA ILE A 119 -4.00 29.89 3.35
C ILE A 119 -2.76 29.98 2.47
N ASP A 120 -1.62 30.38 3.03
CA ASP A 120 -0.40 30.60 2.27
C ASP A 120 0.56 29.41 2.36
N THR A 121 1.19 29.08 1.23
CA THR A 121 2.31 28.13 1.12
C THR A 121 3.37 28.69 0.16
N VAL A 122 4.37 27.89 -0.20
CA VAL A 122 5.45 28.26 -1.12
C VAL A 122 5.42 27.35 -2.34
N ARG A 123 5.63 27.91 -3.53
CA ARG A 123 5.75 27.14 -4.78
C ARG A 123 6.97 26.21 -4.75
N SER A 124 6.90 25.11 -5.50
CA SER A 124 7.96 24.12 -5.54
C SER A 124 9.18 24.60 -6.33
N LYS A 125 10.36 24.09 -5.96
CA LYS A 125 11.64 24.24 -6.64
C LYS A 125 11.51 23.74 -8.08
N TYR A 126 12.14 24.46 -9.00
CA TYR A 126 11.91 24.29 -10.42
C TYR A 126 13.12 24.71 -11.28
N VAL A 127 13.09 24.30 -12.54
CA VAL A 127 13.85 24.85 -13.66
C VAL A 127 12.89 25.40 -14.71
N ILE A 128 13.35 26.34 -15.55
CA ILE A 128 12.53 26.99 -16.59
C ILE A 128 13.40 27.54 -17.72
N GLY A 129 12.82 27.76 -18.90
CA GLY A 129 13.50 28.40 -20.02
C GLY A 129 14.59 27.52 -20.60
N SER A 130 15.82 28.03 -20.72
CA SER A 130 16.93 27.24 -21.27
C SER A 130 17.36 26.07 -20.38
N ASP A 131 16.97 26.09 -19.10
CA ASP A 131 17.40 25.12 -18.10
C ASP A 131 16.39 23.97 -17.94
N SER A 132 15.20 24.10 -18.55
CA SER A 132 14.16 23.07 -18.59
C SER A 132 14.17 22.30 -19.91
N SER A 133 13.79 21.02 -19.90
CA SER A 133 13.73 20.16 -21.10
C SER A 133 12.81 20.66 -22.22
N ASP A 134 11.75 21.43 -21.90
CA ASP A 134 10.75 21.90 -22.86
C ASP A 134 10.51 23.42 -22.85
N GLY A 135 11.28 24.17 -22.05
CA GLY A 135 11.14 25.62 -21.89
C GLY A 135 10.10 26.06 -20.85
N LEU A 136 9.30 25.13 -20.33
CA LEU A 136 8.23 25.39 -19.36
C LEU A 136 8.75 25.21 -17.92
N ARG A 137 7.97 25.63 -16.92
CA ARG A 137 8.32 25.37 -15.52
C ARG A 137 8.28 23.86 -15.25
N GLN A 138 9.41 23.27 -14.88
CA GLN A 138 9.52 21.87 -14.47
C GLN A 138 10.00 21.77 -13.02
N GLN A 139 9.23 21.08 -12.19
CA GLN A 139 9.61 20.81 -10.81
C GLN A 139 10.67 19.71 -10.76
N LEU A 140 11.48 19.76 -9.71
CA LEU A 140 12.59 18.83 -9.52
C LEU A 140 12.26 17.83 -8.40
N ASN A 141 12.71 16.59 -8.57
CA ASN A 141 12.84 15.66 -7.47
C ASN A 141 14.17 15.92 -6.75
N SER A 142 14.13 16.31 -5.48
CA SER A 142 15.32 16.60 -4.67
C SER A 142 15.98 15.36 -4.07
N ILE A 143 15.33 14.19 -4.15
CA ILE A 143 15.88 12.90 -3.71
C ILE A 143 15.96 11.91 -4.87
N THR A 144 16.54 10.74 -4.64
CA THR A 144 16.64 9.70 -5.67
C THR A 144 15.27 9.14 -6.01
N ALA A 145 15.03 8.75 -7.26
CA ALA A 145 13.74 8.14 -7.65
C ALA A 145 13.64 6.64 -7.27
N PHE A 146 14.75 6.00 -6.96
CA PHE A 146 14.80 4.56 -6.74
C PHE A 146 14.28 4.17 -5.36
N ILE A 147 13.73 2.97 -5.25
CA ILE A 147 13.42 2.36 -3.95
C ILE A 147 14.72 1.74 -3.44
N ASP A 148 15.63 2.57 -2.96
CA ASP A 148 16.99 2.17 -2.57
C ASP A 148 17.31 2.43 -1.09
N GLY A 149 16.28 2.77 -0.31
CA GLY A 149 16.39 3.07 1.10
C GLY A 149 17.04 4.43 1.39
N SER A 150 17.09 5.36 0.43
CA SER A 150 17.47 6.76 0.64
C SER A 150 16.74 7.42 1.83
N VAL A 151 15.52 7.01 2.18
CA VAL A 151 14.79 7.44 3.38
C VAL A 151 15.53 7.07 4.68
N VAL A 152 16.33 5.99 4.65
CA VAL A 152 17.20 5.52 5.74
C VAL A 152 18.62 6.08 5.60
N TYR A 153 19.17 6.12 4.38
CA TYR A 153 20.60 6.34 4.13
C TYR A 153 20.97 7.75 3.65
N GLY A 154 19.98 8.55 3.26
CA GLY A 154 20.16 9.87 2.65
C GLY A 154 20.30 9.79 1.14
N SER A 155 20.00 10.92 0.51
CA SER A 155 20.17 11.15 -0.94
C SER A 155 21.44 11.97 -1.26
N ASP A 156 22.25 12.30 -0.26
CA ASP A 156 23.53 12.98 -0.44
C ASP A 156 24.59 12.44 0.52
N GLN A 157 25.86 12.50 0.10
CA GLN A 157 26.96 11.91 0.87
C GLN A 157 27.16 12.56 2.24
N THR A 158 26.85 13.86 2.39
CA THR A 158 27.03 14.57 3.66
C THR A 158 26.07 14.02 4.71
N ARG A 159 24.80 13.86 4.33
CA ARG A 159 23.79 13.24 5.19
C ARG A 159 24.10 11.77 5.45
N ALA A 160 24.46 10.99 4.42
CA ALA A 160 24.83 9.59 4.58
C ALA A 160 25.99 9.39 5.58
N ASP A 161 27.03 10.23 5.50
CA ASP A 161 28.17 10.19 6.42
C ASP A 161 27.77 10.59 7.86
N ALA A 162 26.88 11.58 8.01
CA ALA A 162 26.38 12.02 9.31
C ALA A 162 25.57 10.94 10.03
N LEU A 163 24.98 10.00 9.30
CA LEU A 163 24.21 8.88 9.84
C LEU A 163 25.08 7.70 10.26
N ARG A 164 26.36 7.64 9.87
CA ARG A 164 27.23 6.48 10.09
C ARG A 164 28.10 6.59 11.34
N THR A 165 28.35 5.44 11.98
CA THR A 165 29.35 5.33 13.05
C THR A 165 30.77 5.19 12.50
N PHE A 166 30.91 4.76 11.24
CA PHE A 166 32.17 4.30 10.62
C PHE A 166 32.87 3.19 11.42
N SER A 167 32.09 2.41 12.17
CA SER A 167 32.55 1.22 12.87
C SER A 167 31.52 0.09 12.78
N GLY A 168 31.97 -1.10 12.37
CA GLY A 168 31.13 -2.29 12.29
C GLY A 168 30.05 -2.23 11.21
N GLY A 169 30.14 -1.29 10.27
CA GLY A 169 29.15 -1.04 9.25
C GLY A 169 27.84 -0.47 9.77
N GLN A 170 27.83 0.15 10.96
CA GLN A 170 26.60 0.55 11.65
C GLN A 170 26.19 2.01 11.40
N LEU A 171 24.88 2.24 11.49
CA LEU A 171 24.28 3.57 11.62
C LEU A 171 24.26 4.03 13.08
N ARG A 172 24.36 5.34 13.29
CA ARG A 172 24.27 5.97 14.60
C ARG A 172 22.86 5.80 15.16
N THR A 173 22.78 5.63 16.48
CA THR A 173 21.51 5.62 17.22
C THR A 173 21.62 6.53 18.43
N SER A 174 20.48 6.95 18.98
CA SER A 174 20.39 7.56 20.30
C SER A 174 19.96 6.52 21.34
N ALA A 175 19.73 6.96 22.59
CA ALA A 175 19.37 6.05 23.68
C ALA A 175 18.09 5.25 23.36
N GLY A 176 18.11 3.95 23.63
CA GLY A 176 17.00 3.04 23.28
C GLY A 176 16.99 2.58 21.83
N ASP A 177 18.14 2.68 21.13
CA ASP A 177 18.29 2.36 19.71
C ASP A 177 17.25 3.09 18.84
N LEU A 178 16.97 4.35 19.20
CA LEU A 178 16.18 5.28 18.41
C LEU A 178 17.08 5.96 17.36
N LEU A 179 16.48 6.67 16.42
CA LEU A 179 17.22 7.51 15.46
C LEU A 179 18.22 8.44 16.18
N PRO A 180 19.35 8.79 15.53
CA PRO A 180 20.29 9.76 16.08
C PRO A 180 19.66 11.15 16.13
N PHE A 181 20.12 12.02 17.03
CA PHE A 181 19.70 13.43 17.04
C PHE A 181 20.50 14.24 16.00
N ASN A 182 19.90 15.31 15.49
CA ASN A 182 20.49 16.23 14.51
C ASN A 182 21.55 17.18 15.13
N VAL A 183 22.56 16.61 15.79
CA VAL A 183 23.63 17.36 16.47
C VAL A 183 24.54 18.12 15.51
N ASP A 184 24.56 17.70 14.24
CA ASP A 184 25.35 18.29 13.16
C ASP A 184 24.63 19.45 12.46
N GLY A 185 23.36 19.74 12.82
CA GLY A 185 22.60 20.88 12.33
C GLY A 185 22.24 20.80 10.84
N LEU A 186 22.06 19.60 10.30
CA LEU A 186 21.66 19.39 8.91
C LEU A 186 20.20 19.86 8.67
N PRO A 187 19.83 20.27 7.45
CA PRO A 187 18.47 20.73 7.16
C PRO A 187 17.43 19.62 7.34
N ASN A 188 16.48 19.77 8.26
CA ASN A 188 15.23 19.01 8.25
C ASN A 188 14.07 19.93 7.80
N ALA A 189 12.96 19.34 7.38
CA ALA A 189 11.77 20.08 6.94
C ALA A 189 11.23 21.02 8.03
N ASN A 190 11.40 20.66 9.30
CA ASN A 190 11.01 21.46 10.47
C ASN A 190 12.19 22.17 11.16
N GLY A 191 13.30 22.42 10.45
CA GLY A 191 14.45 23.20 10.91
C GLY A 191 15.73 22.40 11.15
N THR A 192 16.65 22.95 11.93
CA THR A 192 18.00 22.38 12.16
C THR A 192 18.24 22.06 13.64
N SER A 193 17.17 21.84 14.41
CA SER A 193 17.29 21.70 15.87
C SER A 193 18.00 20.41 16.27
N ALA A 194 18.97 20.51 17.19
CA ALA A 194 19.65 19.35 17.77
C ALA A 194 18.74 18.45 18.64
N THR A 195 17.49 18.86 18.89
CA THR A 195 16.49 18.05 19.60
C THR A 195 15.60 17.23 18.66
N GLN A 196 15.72 17.43 17.34
CA GLN A 196 15.04 16.63 16.33
C GLN A 196 15.87 15.40 15.99
N PHE A 197 15.21 14.33 15.53
CA PHE A 197 15.89 13.19 14.96
C PHE A 197 16.51 13.54 13.60
N LEU A 198 17.59 12.85 13.25
CA LEU A 198 18.22 12.85 11.95
C LEU A 198 18.04 11.46 11.32
N ALA A 199 17.64 11.44 10.06
CA ALA A 199 17.53 10.24 9.24
C ALA A 199 17.89 10.56 7.78
N GLY A 200 17.70 9.60 6.88
CA GLY A 200 17.99 9.76 5.45
C GLY A 200 17.11 10.81 4.78
N ASP A 201 15.81 10.81 5.06
CA ASP A 201 14.90 11.85 4.58
C ASP A 201 14.72 13.01 5.59
N VAL A 202 14.50 14.22 5.07
CA VAL A 202 14.40 15.47 5.86
C VAL A 202 13.08 15.60 6.63
N ARG A 203 12.07 14.79 6.31
CA ARG A 203 10.72 14.81 6.89
C ARG A 203 10.53 13.74 7.98
N ALA A 204 11.58 13.05 8.41
CA ALA A 204 11.53 11.98 9.42
C ALA A 204 10.81 12.31 10.74
N ASN A 205 10.73 13.60 11.08
CA ASN A 205 10.10 14.10 12.31
C ASN A 205 8.63 14.53 12.09
N GLU A 206 8.07 14.36 10.89
CA GLU A 206 6.74 14.88 10.56
C GLU A 206 5.67 14.33 11.49
N ASN A 207 5.59 13.00 11.67
CA ASN A 207 4.71 12.39 12.66
C ASN A 207 5.40 11.20 13.37
N VAL A 208 4.92 10.85 14.56
CA VAL A 208 5.57 9.83 15.41
C VAL A 208 5.53 8.42 14.83
N LEU A 209 4.54 8.07 13.99
CA LEU A 209 4.48 6.74 13.38
C LEU A 209 5.51 6.61 12.26
N LEU A 210 5.68 7.65 11.42
CA LEU A 210 6.79 7.72 10.45
C LEU A 210 8.16 7.65 11.14
N THR A 211 8.37 8.41 12.22
CA THR A 211 9.62 8.33 13.02
C THR A 211 9.84 6.91 13.56
N SER A 212 8.77 6.22 13.95
CA SER A 212 8.83 4.84 14.43
C SER A 212 9.23 3.86 13.33
N MET A 213 8.66 4.01 12.12
CA MET A 213 9.05 3.24 10.93
C MET A 213 10.52 3.45 10.57
N GLN A 214 11.00 4.69 10.55
CA GLN A 214 12.40 4.96 10.25
C GLN A 214 13.34 4.40 11.33
N THR A 215 12.94 4.44 12.60
CA THR A 215 13.69 3.79 13.69
C THR A 215 13.82 2.29 13.44
N LEU A 216 12.73 1.63 13.00
CA LEU A 216 12.71 0.21 12.71
C LEU A 216 13.75 -0.18 11.66
N TRP A 217 13.83 0.58 10.57
CA TRP A 217 14.75 0.31 9.47
C TRP A 217 16.23 0.58 9.81
N VAL A 218 16.51 1.55 10.69
CA VAL A 218 17.86 1.74 11.24
C VAL A 218 18.26 0.54 12.11
N ARG A 219 17.33 -0.01 12.90
CA ARG A 219 17.58 -1.22 13.69
C ARG A 219 17.84 -2.44 12.79
N GLU A 220 17.05 -2.62 11.73
CA GLU A 220 17.25 -3.76 10.80
C GLU A 220 18.62 -3.70 10.12
N HIS A 221 19.04 -2.51 9.66
CA HIS A 221 20.38 -2.32 9.13
C HIS A 221 21.47 -2.72 10.15
N ASN A 222 21.38 -2.23 11.39
CA ASN A 222 22.37 -2.53 12.43
C ASN A 222 22.37 -4.01 12.84
N ARG A 223 21.21 -4.68 12.82
CA ARG A 223 21.08 -6.12 13.04
C ARG A 223 21.82 -6.89 11.94
N ILE A 224 21.53 -6.60 10.68
CA ILE A 224 22.15 -7.23 9.51
C ILE A 224 23.67 -6.98 9.50
N ALA A 225 24.13 -5.75 9.72
CA ALA A 225 25.56 -5.43 9.78
C ALA A 225 26.28 -6.25 10.86
N SER A 226 25.65 -6.43 12.02
CA SER A 226 26.19 -7.22 13.12
C SER A 226 26.26 -8.72 12.79
N GLU A 227 25.24 -9.26 12.11
CA GLU A 227 25.22 -10.65 11.64
C GLU A 227 26.28 -10.91 10.57
N LEU A 228 26.44 -9.99 9.62
CA LEU A 228 27.50 -10.05 8.60
C LEU A 228 28.89 -10.04 9.25
N ALA A 229 29.11 -9.16 10.22
CA ALA A 229 30.39 -9.09 10.95
C ALA A 229 30.67 -10.36 11.76
N ALA A 230 29.63 -10.98 12.34
CA ALA A 230 29.74 -12.25 13.06
C ALA A 230 30.01 -13.43 12.12
N ALA A 231 29.44 -13.41 10.90
CA ALA A 231 29.62 -14.45 9.90
C ALA A 231 31.00 -14.36 9.20
N ASP A 232 31.51 -13.15 8.96
CA ASP A 232 32.81 -12.92 8.34
C ASP A 232 33.53 -11.70 8.95
N ALA A 233 34.39 -11.98 9.92
CA ALA A 233 35.20 -10.97 10.61
C ALA A 233 36.30 -10.32 9.72
N SER A 234 36.46 -10.74 8.46
CA SER A 234 37.40 -10.13 7.52
C SER A 234 36.83 -8.91 6.79
N LEU A 235 35.51 -8.72 6.83
CA LEU A 235 34.83 -7.60 6.20
C LEU A 235 35.21 -6.28 6.88
N THR A 236 35.52 -5.28 6.07
CA THR A 236 35.75 -3.90 6.54
C THR A 236 34.44 -3.20 6.91
N ASP A 237 34.52 -2.11 7.67
CA ASP A 237 33.35 -1.25 7.98
C ASP A 237 32.53 -0.90 6.73
N GLN A 238 33.21 -0.44 5.68
CA GLN A 238 32.58 -0.06 4.42
C GLN A 238 31.89 -1.26 3.75
N GLN A 239 32.51 -2.44 3.77
CA GLN A 239 31.90 -3.63 3.17
C GLN A 239 30.69 -4.13 3.96
N LEU A 240 30.70 -4.01 5.29
CA LEU A 240 29.57 -4.33 6.16
C LEU A 240 28.41 -3.36 5.89
N TYR A 241 28.68 -2.06 5.88
CA TYR A 241 27.70 -1.01 5.61
C TYR A 241 27.01 -1.20 4.26
N GLU A 242 27.77 -1.37 3.16
CA GLU A 242 27.17 -1.50 1.83
C GLU A 242 26.40 -2.81 1.63
N GLN A 243 26.86 -3.91 2.23
CA GLN A 243 26.12 -5.17 2.19
C GLN A 243 24.82 -5.08 2.99
N ALA A 244 24.85 -4.51 4.20
CA ALA A 244 23.65 -4.31 5.00
C ALA A 244 22.66 -3.35 4.32
N ARG A 245 23.15 -2.24 3.76
CA ARG A 245 22.35 -1.30 2.96
C ARG A 245 21.70 -1.98 1.75
N SER A 246 22.44 -2.79 1.01
CA SER A 246 21.90 -3.51 -0.15
C SER A 246 20.81 -4.53 0.23
N ILE A 247 20.90 -5.16 1.40
CA ILE A 247 19.88 -6.11 1.88
C ILE A 247 18.63 -5.35 2.35
N VAL A 248 18.79 -4.26 3.12
CA VAL A 248 17.66 -3.44 3.58
C VAL A 248 16.91 -2.83 2.40
N ALA A 249 17.60 -2.28 1.40
CA ALA A 249 16.97 -1.77 0.19
C ALA A 249 16.16 -2.88 -0.52
N ALA A 250 16.70 -4.09 -0.58
CA ALA A 250 16.01 -5.24 -1.16
C ALA A 250 14.78 -5.69 -0.35
N GLU A 251 14.82 -5.63 0.99
CA GLU A 251 13.65 -5.90 1.84
C GLU A 251 12.56 -4.84 1.62
N ILE A 252 12.92 -3.55 1.51
CA ILE A 252 11.96 -2.47 1.20
C ILE A 252 11.33 -2.69 -0.18
N GLN A 253 12.14 -3.04 -1.18
CA GLN A 253 11.65 -3.38 -2.53
C GLN A 253 10.70 -4.59 -2.49
N ALA A 254 11.08 -5.68 -1.84
CA ALA A 254 10.27 -6.89 -1.75
C ALA A 254 8.92 -6.63 -1.05
N ILE A 255 8.93 -5.99 0.13
CA ILE A 255 7.70 -5.65 0.88
C ILE A 255 6.79 -4.74 0.03
N THR A 256 7.38 -3.78 -0.69
CA THR A 256 6.61 -2.87 -1.54
C THR A 256 5.84 -3.62 -2.63
N TYR A 257 6.50 -4.52 -3.36
CA TYR A 257 5.88 -5.19 -4.52
C TYR A 257 5.11 -6.46 -4.17
N ASN A 258 5.44 -7.12 -3.05
CA ASN A 258 4.83 -8.39 -2.66
C ASN A 258 3.72 -8.22 -1.61
N GLU A 259 3.72 -7.12 -0.84
CA GLU A 259 2.69 -6.88 0.19
C GLU A 259 1.91 -5.58 -0.06
N PHE A 260 2.59 -4.43 -0.11
CA PHE A 260 1.95 -3.11 -0.15
C PHE A 260 1.15 -2.86 -1.44
N LEU A 261 1.77 -3.02 -2.61
CA LEU A 261 1.11 -2.80 -3.89
C LEU A 261 -0.05 -3.78 -4.11
N PRO A 262 0.07 -5.10 -3.84
CA PRO A 262 -1.07 -6.01 -3.88
C PRO A 262 -2.19 -5.63 -2.90
N ALA A 263 -1.84 -5.20 -1.68
CA ALA A 263 -2.83 -4.75 -0.70
C ALA A 263 -3.60 -3.52 -1.21
N LEU A 264 -2.93 -2.58 -1.88
CA LEU A 264 -3.54 -1.35 -2.38
C LEU A 264 -4.30 -1.53 -3.71
N LEU A 265 -3.68 -2.20 -4.68
CA LEU A 265 -4.10 -2.25 -6.09
C LEU A 265 -4.83 -3.53 -6.48
N GLY A 266 -4.74 -4.58 -5.64
CA GLY A 266 -5.09 -5.95 -6.01
C GLY A 266 -3.88 -6.76 -6.50
N PRO A 267 -3.94 -8.11 -6.43
CA PRO A 267 -2.78 -8.99 -6.60
C PRO A 267 -2.13 -8.93 -8.00
N ASP A 268 -2.91 -8.66 -9.05
CA ASP A 268 -2.45 -8.75 -10.44
C ASP A 268 -2.16 -7.38 -11.10
N ALA A 269 -2.17 -6.30 -10.32
CA ALA A 269 -2.03 -4.96 -10.87
C ALA A 269 -0.64 -4.69 -11.47
N ILE A 270 0.42 -5.27 -10.91
CA ILE A 270 1.80 -5.15 -11.41
C ILE A 270 2.22 -6.48 -12.03
N SER A 271 2.51 -6.47 -13.34
CA SER A 271 2.96 -7.66 -14.05
C SER A 271 4.24 -8.26 -13.46
N ALA A 272 4.45 -9.57 -13.60
CA ALA A 272 5.66 -10.25 -13.13
C ALA A 272 6.95 -9.63 -13.72
N TYR A 273 8.02 -9.63 -12.92
CA TYR A 273 9.30 -9.04 -13.33
C TYR A 273 9.92 -9.79 -14.52
N SER A 274 10.30 -9.05 -15.56
CA SER A 274 10.87 -9.61 -16.79
C SER A 274 12.38 -9.35 -16.98
N GLY A 275 12.99 -8.64 -16.03
CA GLY A 275 14.40 -8.25 -16.06
C GLY A 275 14.61 -6.75 -16.24
N TYR A 276 15.83 -6.28 -15.98
CA TYR A 276 16.20 -4.87 -16.13
C TYR A 276 16.19 -4.43 -17.60
N ASP A 277 15.52 -3.32 -17.87
CA ASP A 277 15.50 -2.66 -19.18
C ASP A 277 16.18 -1.28 -19.10
N SER A 278 17.39 -1.20 -19.68
CA SER A 278 18.15 0.05 -19.79
C SER A 278 17.48 1.15 -20.62
N GLY A 279 16.43 0.83 -21.39
CA GLY A 279 15.62 1.78 -22.13
C GLY A 279 14.53 2.46 -21.29
N VAL A 280 14.27 1.98 -20.07
CA VAL A 280 13.25 2.54 -19.17
C VAL A 280 13.84 3.67 -18.32
N ASN A 281 13.10 4.77 -18.23
CA ASN A 281 13.43 5.90 -17.34
C ASN A 281 12.65 5.79 -16.03
N SER A 282 13.35 5.56 -14.92
CA SER A 282 12.78 5.42 -13.58
C SER A 282 12.47 6.75 -12.89
N GLY A 283 12.67 7.91 -13.54
CA GLY A 283 12.32 9.21 -12.96
C GLY A 283 10.85 9.27 -12.49
N ILE A 284 10.59 10.04 -11.43
CA ILE A 284 9.24 10.17 -10.88
C ILE A 284 8.39 11.06 -11.77
N ALA A 285 7.17 10.62 -12.10
CA ALA A 285 6.19 11.43 -12.80
C ALA A 285 5.56 12.48 -11.88
N ASN A 286 5.34 13.68 -12.40
CA ASN A 286 4.75 14.79 -11.66
C ASN A 286 3.30 14.48 -11.25
N GLU A 287 2.54 13.83 -12.14
CA GLU A 287 1.18 13.34 -11.87
C GLU A 287 1.16 12.29 -10.75
N PHE A 288 2.22 11.48 -10.62
CA PHE A 288 2.38 10.52 -9.54
C PHE A 288 2.64 11.23 -8.20
N SER A 289 3.72 12.00 -8.06
CA SER A 289 4.13 12.61 -6.79
C SER A 289 3.20 13.73 -6.32
N THR A 290 2.57 14.43 -7.25
CA THR A 290 1.79 15.63 -6.94
C THR A 290 0.29 15.37 -6.81
N ALA A 291 -0.20 14.26 -7.39
CA ALA A 291 -1.59 13.86 -7.27
C ALA A 291 -1.74 12.41 -6.81
N ALA A 292 -1.44 11.43 -7.67
CA ALA A 292 -1.88 10.05 -7.43
C ALA A 292 -1.35 9.46 -6.13
N TYR A 293 -0.06 9.61 -5.83
CA TYR A 293 0.57 9.03 -4.63
C TYR A 293 0.23 9.76 -3.32
N ARG A 294 -0.51 10.88 -3.42
CA ARG A 294 -1.11 11.58 -2.27
C ARG A 294 -2.44 10.99 -1.83
N PHE A 295 -2.83 9.82 -2.36
CA PHE A 295 -4.01 9.07 -1.90
C PHE A 295 -3.93 8.77 -0.39
N GLY A 296 -2.70 8.62 0.14
CA GLY A 296 -2.44 8.35 1.56
C GLY A 296 -3.08 9.34 2.53
N HIS A 297 -3.34 10.57 2.08
CA HIS A 297 -3.96 11.61 2.92
C HIS A 297 -5.44 11.35 3.24
N SER A 298 -6.16 10.57 2.42
CA SER A 298 -7.55 10.18 2.69
C SER A 298 -7.63 9.03 3.70
N LEU A 299 -6.61 8.17 3.74
CA LEU A 299 -6.52 7.00 4.62
C LEU A 299 -6.18 7.33 6.09
N LEU A 300 -5.81 8.58 6.40
CA LEU A 300 -5.31 8.97 7.73
C LEU A 300 -6.39 8.86 8.81
N SER A 301 -6.10 8.09 9.85
CA SER A 301 -6.93 8.01 11.05
C SER A 301 -6.83 9.29 11.91
N PRO A 302 -7.92 9.77 12.53
CA PRO A 302 -7.89 10.98 13.38
C PRO A 302 -7.12 10.79 14.69
N GLN A 303 -6.77 9.55 15.02
CA GLN A 303 -6.00 9.18 16.20
C GLN A 303 -5.20 7.91 15.90
N LEU A 304 -4.06 7.75 16.56
CA LEU A 304 -3.19 6.58 16.50
C LEU A 304 -3.44 5.69 17.72
N GLN A 305 -3.89 4.47 17.50
CA GLN A 305 -4.11 3.47 18.54
C GLN A 305 -2.77 3.12 19.22
N GLN A 306 -2.85 2.79 20.51
CA GLN A 306 -1.66 2.46 21.30
C GLN A 306 -1.92 1.29 22.21
N LEU A 307 -1.11 0.23 22.04
CA LEU A 307 -1.32 -1.03 22.73
C LEU A 307 -0.12 -1.45 23.56
N ASP A 308 -0.37 -1.95 24.76
CA ASP A 308 0.64 -2.60 25.58
C ASP A 308 1.04 -3.99 25.03
N SER A 309 1.94 -4.69 25.73
CA SER A 309 2.39 -6.02 25.34
C SER A 309 1.32 -7.11 25.41
N ASN A 310 0.15 -6.83 26.01
CA ASN A 310 -0.99 -7.73 26.11
C ASN A 310 -2.12 -7.32 25.14
N TRP A 311 -1.83 -6.47 24.15
CA TRP A 311 -2.80 -5.95 23.18
C TRP A 311 -3.94 -5.16 23.81
N GLN A 312 -3.72 -4.58 24.99
CA GLN A 312 -4.69 -3.72 25.66
C GLN A 312 -4.36 -2.25 25.41
N SER A 313 -5.40 -1.43 25.22
CA SER A 313 -5.24 0.02 25.10
C SER A 313 -4.47 0.58 26.29
N LEU A 314 -3.47 1.43 26.02
CA LEU A 314 -2.77 2.14 27.07
C LEU A 314 -3.74 3.01 27.88
N PRO A 315 -3.51 3.22 29.21
CA PRO A 315 -4.36 4.10 30.02
C PRO A 315 -4.46 5.54 29.52
N ALA A 316 -3.48 6.01 28.74
CA ALA A 316 -3.49 7.32 28.10
C ALA A 316 -4.49 7.41 26.93
N GLY A 317 -4.97 6.27 26.41
CA GLY A 317 -5.80 6.20 25.21
C GLY A 317 -5.02 6.36 23.91
N PRO A 318 -5.73 6.39 22.76
CA PRO A 318 -5.15 6.66 21.46
C PRO A 318 -4.59 8.10 21.41
N LEU A 319 -3.52 8.31 20.64
CA LEU A 319 -2.88 9.61 20.45
C LEU A 319 -3.59 10.36 19.32
N PRO A 320 -4.23 11.53 19.56
CA PRO A 320 -4.82 12.32 18.46
C PRO A 320 -3.78 12.66 17.40
N LEU A 321 -4.13 12.55 16.11
CA LEU A 321 -3.20 12.73 15.00
C LEU A 321 -2.58 14.13 15.01
N GLN A 322 -3.37 15.17 15.29
CA GLN A 322 -2.87 16.53 15.49
C GLN A 322 -1.74 16.66 16.54
N ASN A 323 -1.70 15.78 17.55
CA ASN A 323 -0.69 15.77 18.61
C ASN A 323 0.52 14.87 18.28
N ALA A 324 0.43 14.08 17.20
CA ALA A 324 1.49 13.24 16.68
C ALA A 324 2.48 14.02 15.80
N PHE A 325 2.08 15.17 15.24
CA PHE A 325 2.94 15.95 14.35
C PHE A 325 4.10 16.64 15.08
N PHE A 326 5.30 16.58 14.50
CA PHE A 326 6.52 17.24 14.96
C PHE A 326 6.85 17.06 16.44
N ASN A 327 6.54 15.87 16.98
CA ASN A 327 6.66 15.54 18.39
C ASN A 327 7.69 14.42 18.65
N PRO A 328 8.99 14.61 18.34
CA PRO A 328 10.01 13.58 18.58
C PRO A 328 10.16 13.24 20.08
N SER A 329 9.75 14.14 20.97
CA SER A 329 9.74 13.89 22.41
C SER A 329 8.81 12.75 22.82
N TYR A 330 7.78 12.48 22.02
CA TYR A 330 6.87 11.37 22.24
C TYR A 330 7.60 10.03 22.12
N VAL A 331 8.34 9.86 21.02
CA VAL A 331 9.09 8.64 20.71
C VAL A 331 10.21 8.42 21.72
N THR A 332 10.91 9.47 22.14
CA THR A 332 11.98 9.34 23.16
C THR A 332 11.45 8.94 24.54
N GLN A 333 10.22 9.32 24.89
CA GLN A 333 9.62 9.00 26.18
C GLN A 333 8.91 7.64 26.21
N ASN A 334 8.27 7.26 25.10
CA ASN A 334 7.37 6.11 25.06
C ASN A 334 7.91 4.94 24.22
N GLY A 335 8.99 5.13 23.45
CA GLY A 335 9.46 4.17 22.46
C GLY A 335 8.53 4.08 21.25
N ILE A 336 8.65 2.99 20.49
CA ILE A 336 7.93 2.79 19.21
C ILE A 336 6.90 1.65 19.28
N ASP A 337 7.09 0.68 20.17
CA ASP A 337 6.38 -0.60 20.14
C ASP A 337 4.86 -0.48 20.30
N ALA A 338 4.38 0.47 21.12
CA ALA A 338 2.94 0.67 21.30
C ALA A 338 2.26 1.22 20.05
N LEU A 339 2.96 2.07 19.29
CA LEU A 339 2.50 2.60 18.01
C LEU A 339 2.53 1.52 16.93
N LEU A 340 3.58 0.69 16.90
CA LEU A 340 3.67 -0.44 15.95
C LEU A 340 2.52 -1.44 16.15
N ARG A 341 2.21 -1.82 17.39
CA ARG A 341 1.04 -2.68 17.68
C ARG A 341 -0.29 -2.00 17.29
N GLY A 342 -0.42 -0.71 17.55
CA GLY A 342 -1.63 0.04 17.21
C GLY A 342 -1.87 0.10 15.71
N ALA A 343 -0.82 0.45 14.95
CA ALA A 343 -0.87 0.49 13.49
C ALA A 343 -1.20 -0.87 12.87
N ALA A 344 -0.81 -1.97 13.52
CA ALA A 344 -1.13 -3.32 13.07
C ALA A 344 -2.62 -3.67 13.16
N VAL A 345 -3.39 -3.06 14.08
CA VAL A 345 -4.78 -3.50 14.31
C VAL A 345 -5.82 -2.43 14.02
N GLN A 346 -5.40 -1.17 13.94
CA GLN A 346 -6.30 -0.07 13.60
C GLN A 346 -6.54 -0.07 12.09
N THR A 347 -7.78 -0.26 11.69
CA THR A 347 -8.23 -0.04 10.31
C THR A 347 -8.10 1.45 9.95
N ALA A 348 -7.48 1.73 8.81
CA ALA A 348 -7.35 3.07 8.25
C ALA A 348 -8.73 3.66 7.90
N GLN A 349 -8.77 4.97 7.64
CA GLN A 349 -9.93 5.54 6.95
C GLN A 349 -10.00 5.01 5.52
N GLU A 350 -11.15 5.16 4.87
CA GLU A 350 -11.33 4.77 3.47
C GLU A 350 -10.48 5.62 2.52
N LEU A 351 -10.13 5.06 1.35
CA LEU A 351 -9.55 5.81 0.25
C LEU A 351 -10.67 6.37 -0.61
N ASP A 352 -11.07 7.60 -0.32
CA ASP A 352 -12.16 8.29 -1.01
C ASP A 352 -11.86 9.81 -1.07
N THR A 353 -12.86 10.64 -1.33
CA THR A 353 -12.63 12.10 -1.37
C THR A 353 -12.47 12.72 0.02
N PHE A 354 -12.84 12.02 1.09
CA PHE A 354 -12.86 12.55 2.45
C PHE A 354 -11.47 12.60 3.08
N VAL A 355 -11.29 13.60 3.94
CA VAL A 355 -10.06 13.84 4.69
C VAL A 355 -10.41 14.28 6.10
N VAL A 356 -9.82 13.62 7.10
CA VAL A 356 -10.06 13.94 8.52
C VAL A 356 -9.66 15.38 8.86
N ASP A 357 -10.41 15.99 9.79
CA ASP A 357 -10.23 17.39 10.17
C ASP A 357 -8.82 17.69 10.75
N ASP A 358 -8.17 16.71 11.39
CA ASP A 358 -6.80 16.79 11.89
C ASP A 358 -5.80 17.30 10.83
N VAL A 359 -6.02 16.99 9.55
CA VAL A 359 -5.18 17.48 8.44
C VAL A 359 -5.94 18.37 7.45
N ARG A 360 -7.27 18.33 7.42
CA ARG A 360 -8.08 19.22 6.56
C ARG A 360 -8.29 20.62 7.13
N ASN A 361 -8.31 20.76 8.45
CA ASN A 361 -8.46 22.07 9.12
C ASN A 361 -7.30 22.37 10.08
N PHE A 362 -6.65 21.35 10.64
CA PHE A 362 -5.67 21.52 11.72
C PHE A 362 -4.24 21.13 11.35
N LEU A 363 -3.92 21.01 10.04
CA LEU A 363 -2.59 20.57 9.62
C LEU A 363 -1.52 21.46 10.22
N PHE A 364 -0.69 20.87 11.09
CA PHE A 364 0.41 21.49 11.83
C PHE A 364 0.02 22.64 12.78
N GLY A 365 -1.26 22.84 13.07
CA GLY A 365 -1.70 23.82 14.05
C GLY A 365 -3.16 24.27 13.90
N PRO A 366 -3.64 25.15 14.79
CA PRO A 366 -5.00 25.67 14.71
C PRO A 366 -5.21 26.63 13.51
N PRO A 367 -6.38 26.59 12.83
CA PRO A 367 -6.77 27.57 11.81
C PRO A 367 -6.56 29.02 12.27
N GLY A 368 -6.05 29.86 11.37
CA GLY A 368 -5.77 31.27 11.67
C GLY A 368 -4.59 31.51 12.62
N ALA A 369 -3.90 30.45 13.06
CA ALA A 369 -2.74 30.50 13.94
C ALA A 369 -1.66 29.48 13.52
N GLY A 370 -1.50 29.30 12.20
CA GLY A 370 -0.48 28.42 11.59
C GLY A 370 -1.02 27.09 11.05
N GLY A 371 -2.29 26.75 11.33
CA GLY A 371 -2.97 25.61 10.72
C GLY A 371 -3.21 25.77 9.22
N LEU A 372 -3.16 24.66 8.50
CA LEU A 372 -3.38 24.57 7.05
C LEU A 372 -4.49 23.56 6.73
N ASP A 373 -4.87 23.51 5.45
CA ASP A 373 -5.78 22.50 4.89
C ASP A 373 -5.04 21.66 3.85
N LEU A 374 -4.77 20.39 4.18
CA LEU A 374 -4.01 19.48 3.35
C LEU A 374 -4.68 19.20 1.99
N ALA A 375 -6.01 19.07 1.96
CA ALA A 375 -6.75 18.87 0.70
C ALA A 375 -6.63 20.10 -0.20
N SER A 376 -6.77 21.29 0.38
CA SER A 376 -6.54 22.55 -0.35
C SER A 376 -5.12 22.66 -0.90
N LEU A 377 -4.12 22.25 -0.10
CA LEU A 377 -2.71 22.24 -0.51
C LEU A 377 -2.46 21.26 -1.66
N ASN A 378 -3.05 20.05 -1.64
CA ASN A 378 -2.89 19.06 -2.72
C ASN A 378 -3.45 19.58 -4.04
N ILE A 379 -4.66 20.13 -4.02
CA ILE A 379 -5.31 20.71 -5.20
C ILE A 379 -4.45 21.85 -5.75
N MET A 380 -4.04 22.79 -4.90
CA MET A 380 -3.23 23.94 -5.34
C MET A 380 -1.82 23.56 -5.77
N ARG A 381 -1.24 22.51 -5.19
CA ARG A 381 0.04 21.97 -5.65
C ARG A 381 -0.07 21.40 -7.05
N GLY A 382 -1.13 20.64 -7.33
CA GLY A 382 -1.42 20.15 -8.69
C GLY A 382 -1.55 21.29 -9.70
N ARG A 383 -2.29 22.34 -9.36
CA ARG A 383 -2.41 23.55 -10.19
C ARG A 383 -1.08 24.28 -10.36
N GLU A 384 -0.28 24.40 -9.30
CA GLU A 384 1.04 25.04 -9.33
C GLU A 384 2.08 24.26 -10.14
N HIS A 385 1.99 22.94 -10.14
CA HIS A 385 2.81 22.05 -10.95
C HIS A 385 2.33 21.99 -12.40
N GLY A 386 1.21 22.62 -12.75
CA GLY A 386 0.65 22.58 -14.09
C GLY A 386 0.26 21.16 -14.48
N LEU A 387 -0.29 20.37 -13.56
CA LEU A 387 -0.87 19.07 -13.90
C LEU A 387 -2.05 19.29 -14.85
N GLY A 388 -2.18 18.43 -15.85
CA GLY A 388 -3.37 18.39 -16.70
C GLY A 388 -4.62 18.08 -15.88
N ASP A 389 -5.79 18.44 -16.42
CA ASP A 389 -7.04 18.06 -15.80
C ASP A 389 -7.21 16.52 -15.76
N TYR A 390 -8.20 16.08 -14.99
CA TYR A 390 -8.54 14.67 -14.84
C TYR A 390 -8.75 13.95 -16.18
N ASN A 391 -9.48 14.54 -17.13
CA ASN A 391 -9.77 13.91 -18.42
C ASN A 391 -8.55 13.88 -19.35
N GLN A 392 -7.76 14.96 -19.37
CA GLN A 392 -6.50 15.03 -20.09
C GLN A 392 -5.55 13.93 -19.62
N THR A 393 -5.43 13.75 -18.30
CA THR A 393 -4.57 12.71 -17.70
C THR A 393 -5.10 11.31 -18.02
N ARG A 394 -6.41 11.06 -17.91
CA ARG A 394 -7.03 9.79 -18.31
C ARG A 394 -6.68 9.40 -19.75
N GLN A 395 -6.83 10.34 -20.68
CA GLN A 395 -6.49 10.10 -22.09
C GLN A 395 -5.01 9.79 -22.29
N ALA A 396 -4.12 10.50 -21.58
CA ALA A 396 -2.68 10.23 -21.62
C ALA A 396 -2.33 8.82 -21.11
N MET A 397 -3.07 8.34 -20.10
CA MET A 397 -2.95 6.98 -19.56
C MET A 397 -3.70 5.92 -20.39
N GLY A 398 -4.25 6.27 -21.56
CA GLY A 398 -4.98 5.34 -22.43
C GLY A 398 -6.39 4.98 -21.95
N LEU A 399 -6.91 5.68 -20.93
CA LEU A 399 -8.26 5.52 -20.43
C LEU A 399 -9.25 6.38 -21.24
N PRO A 400 -10.52 5.96 -21.38
CA PRO A 400 -11.52 6.79 -22.01
C PRO A 400 -11.78 8.05 -21.17
N ALA A 401 -11.87 9.19 -21.85
CA ALA A 401 -12.35 10.41 -21.23
C ALA A 401 -13.80 10.23 -20.75
N ILE A 402 -14.07 10.78 -19.57
CA ILE A 402 -15.39 10.82 -18.99
C ILE A 402 -16.20 11.95 -19.64
N THR A 403 -17.48 11.72 -19.91
CA THR A 403 -18.39 12.70 -20.53
C THR A 403 -19.52 13.13 -19.61
N ASN A 404 -19.65 12.48 -18.45
CA ASN A 404 -20.67 12.76 -17.45
C ASN A 404 -20.15 12.40 -16.05
N PHE A 405 -20.43 13.24 -15.06
CA PHE A 405 -20.00 13.04 -13.66
C PHE A 405 -20.42 11.67 -13.08
N SER A 406 -21.57 11.13 -13.49
CA SER A 406 -22.05 9.79 -13.06
C SER A 406 -21.20 8.61 -13.55
N GLN A 407 -20.22 8.83 -14.43
CA GLN A 407 -19.27 7.79 -14.82
C GLN A 407 -18.04 7.74 -13.90
N ILE A 408 -17.90 8.70 -12.98
CA ILE A 408 -16.79 8.78 -12.02
C ILE A 408 -17.13 7.95 -10.78
N SER A 409 -18.31 8.19 -10.20
CA SER A 409 -18.75 7.53 -8.97
C SER A 409 -20.20 7.04 -9.05
N THR A 410 -20.47 5.94 -8.36
CA THR A 410 -21.82 5.44 -8.05
C THR A 410 -22.49 6.18 -6.89
N ASP A 411 -21.73 6.94 -6.09
CA ASP A 411 -22.27 7.76 -5.01
C ASP A 411 -22.93 9.05 -5.56
N PRO A 412 -24.26 9.20 -5.42
CA PRO A 412 -24.96 10.39 -5.92
C PRO A 412 -24.52 11.69 -5.22
N GLU A 413 -24.03 11.65 -3.98
CA GLU A 413 -23.59 12.86 -3.27
C GLU A 413 -22.27 13.37 -3.85
N THR A 414 -21.30 12.48 -4.06
CA THR A 414 -20.03 12.77 -4.75
C THR A 414 -20.27 13.32 -6.16
N VAL A 415 -21.15 12.67 -6.94
CA VAL A 415 -21.50 13.12 -8.30
C VAL A 415 -22.09 14.53 -8.29
N ALA A 416 -23.02 14.81 -7.36
CA ALA A 416 -23.64 16.13 -7.24
C ALA A 416 -22.61 17.19 -6.83
N ALA A 417 -21.74 16.89 -5.87
CA ALA A 417 -20.69 17.80 -5.41
C ALA A 417 -19.73 18.16 -6.56
N LEU A 418 -19.25 17.17 -7.32
CA LEU A 418 -18.40 17.41 -8.48
C LEU A 418 -19.08 18.28 -9.53
N GLN A 419 -20.36 18.01 -9.82
CA GLN A 419 -21.13 18.77 -10.80
C GLN A 419 -21.30 20.23 -10.38
N ASP A 420 -21.64 20.48 -9.11
CA ASP A 420 -21.83 21.83 -8.57
C ASP A 420 -20.51 22.62 -8.50
N LEU A 421 -19.40 21.94 -8.21
CA LEU A 421 -18.07 22.56 -8.12
C LEU A 421 -17.50 22.92 -9.49
N TYR A 422 -17.46 21.96 -10.41
CA TYR A 422 -16.66 22.11 -11.64
C TYR A 422 -17.49 22.50 -12.86
N GLY A 423 -18.79 22.18 -12.89
CA GLY A 423 -19.70 22.43 -14.01
C GLY A 423 -19.40 21.63 -15.30
N SER A 424 -18.13 21.29 -15.55
CA SER A 424 -17.64 20.45 -16.64
C SER A 424 -16.68 19.38 -16.09
N VAL A 425 -16.76 18.18 -16.66
CA VAL A 425 -15.84 17.07 -16.35
C VAL A 425 -14.40 17.35 -16.78
N ASP A 426 -14.20 18.26 -17.72
CA ASP A 426 -12.88 18.69 -18.22
C ASP A 426 -12.18 19.70 -17.29
N ASN A 427 -12.85 20.13 -16.20
CA ASN A 427 -12.28 21.10 -15.25
C ASN A 427 -11.82 20.46 -13.94
N ILE A 428 -12.01 19.14 -13.77
CA ILE A 428 -11.75 18.46 -12.50
C ILE A 428 -10.24 18.39 -12.25
N ASP A 429 -9.80 18.84 -11.07
CA ASP A 429 -8.41 18.69 -10.64
C ASP A 429 -8.06 17.20 -10.51
N LEU A 430 -6.92 16.76 -11.05
CA LEU A 430 -6.54 15.34 -11.09
C LEU A 430 -6.66 14.64 -9.74
N TRP A 431 -6.21 15.28 -8.65
CA TRP A 431 -6.26 14.68 -7.32
C TRP A 431 -7.70 14.39 -6.87
N VAL A 432 -8.62 15.34 -7.13
CA VAL A 432 -10.04 15.21 -6.77
C VAL A 432 -10.72 14.15 -7.64
N GLY A 433 -10.47 14.20 -8.95
CA GLY A 433 -11.07 13.25 -9.90
C GLY A 433 -10.63 11.81 -9.63
N GLY A 434 -9.35 11.59 -9.31
CA GLY A 434 -8.84 10.24 -9.02
C GLY A 434 -9.33 9.67 -7.68
N LEU A 435 -9.50 10.49 -6.64
CA LEU A 435 -10.10 10.06 -5.37
C LEU A 435 -11.60 9.80 -5.46
N ALA A 436 -12.30 10.48 -6.38
CA ALA A 436 -13.74 10.33 -6.55
C ALA A 436 -14.14 9.08 -7.35
N GLU A 437 -13.19 8.37 -7.96
CA GLU A 437 -13.51 7.18 -8.74
C GLU A 437 -13.97 6.01 -7.87
N ASP A 438 -15.00 5.30 -8.31
CA ASP A 438 -15.32 4.00 -7.73
C ASP A 438 -14.10 3.07 -7.81
N HIS A 439 -13.88 2.30 -6.74
CA HIS A 439 -12.76 1.36 -6.69
C HIS A 439 -12.90 0.26 -7.75
N LEU A 440 -11.77 -0.12 -8.34
CA LEU A 440 -11.70 -1.33 -9.15
C LEU A 440 -11.93 -2.58 -8.28
N PRO A 441 -12.41 -3.69 -8.86
CA PRO A 441 -12.52 -4.95 -8.13
C PRO A 441 -11.20 -5.33 -7.45
N GLU A 442 -11.28 -5.73 -6.17
CA GLU A 442 -10.13 -6.17 -5.36
C GLU A 442 -9.04 -5.10 -5.15
N SER A 443 -9.34 -3.83 -5.45
CA SER A 443 -8.49 -2.67 -5.26
C SER A 443 -9.13 -1.68 -4.30
N SER A 444 -8.33 -0.80 -3.71
CA SER A 444 -8.82 0.38 -2.97
C SER A 444 -8.75 1.65 -3.82
N MET A 445 -8.51 1.54 -5.12
CA MET A 445 -8.38 2.70 -6.01
C MET A 445 -9.18 2.56 -7.30
N GLY A 446 -9.56 3.72 -7.85
CA GLY A 446 -10.13 3.83 -9.17
C GLY A 446 -9.12 3.63 -10.30
N ALA A 447 -9.64 3.60 -11.53
CA ALA A 447 -8.89 3.33 -12.75
C ALA A 447 -7.73 4.31 -13.03
N THR A 448 -7.92 5.62 -12.79
CA THR A 448 -6.94 6.65 -13.13
C THR A 448 -5.71 6.57 -12.24
N PHE A 449 -5.90 6.55 -10.92
CA PHE A 449 -4.78 6.41 -9.99
C PHE A 449 -4.13 5.04 -10.12
N THR A 450 -4.90 3.96 -10.32
CA THR A 450 -4.34 2.64 -10.61
C THR A 450 -3.42 2.70 -11.84
N ALA A 451 -3.84 3.30 -12.95
CA ALA A 451 -3.00 3.41 -14.14
C ALA A 451 -1.70 4.20 -13.88
N ILE A 452 -1.76 5.31 -13.13
CA ILE A 452 -0.59 6.13 -12.81
C ILE A 452 0.39 5.36 -11.90
N LEU A 453 -0.11 4.68 -10.86
CA LEU A 453 0.74 3.90 -9.97
C LEU A 453 1.35 2.71 -10.68
N VAL A 454 0.58 1.99 -11.51
CA VAL A 454 1.09 0.85 -12.28
C VAL A 454 2.20 1.31 -13.24
N ASP A 455 2.03 2.43 -13.95
CA ASP A 455 3.11 3.00 -14.77
C ASP A 455 4.36 3.31 -13.94
N GLN A 456 4.20 4.08 -12.85
CA GLN A 456 5.33 4.55 -12.06
C GLN A 456 6.09 3.37 -11.44
N PHE A 457 5.41 2.47 -10.73
CA PHE A 457 6.07 1.34 -10.08
C PHE A 457 6.65 0.35 -11.10
N THR A 458 6.03 0.16 -12.26
CA THR A 458 6.66 -0.64 -13.32
C THR A 458 7.99 0.00 -13.77
N ARG A 459 8.04 1.33 -13.97
CA ARG A 459 9.29 2.02 -14.35
C ARG A 459 10.34 2.03 -13.23
N LEU A 460 9.92 2.14 -11.97
CA LEU A 460 10.82 2.05 -10.81
C LEU A 460 11.49 0.68 -10.73
N ARG A 461 10.75 -0.40 -10.98
CA ARG A 461 11.28 -1.76 -10.98
C ARG A 461 12.14 -2.07 -12.21
N ASP A 462 11.60 -1.81 -13.40
CA ASP A 462 12.18 -2.32 -14.63
C ASP A 462 13.37 -1.47 -15.08
N GLY A 463 13.40 -0.17 -14.73
CA GLY A 463 14.51 0.74 -15.02
C GLY A 463 15.60 0.82 -13.93
N ASP A 464 15.48 0.07 -12.83
CA ASP A 464 16.49 0.03 -11.77
C ASP A 464 17.49 -1.12 -11.97
N ARG A 465 18.75 -0.77 -12.25
CA ARG A 465 19.84 -1.74 -12.39
C ARG A 465 20.17 -2.45 -11.05
N TYR A 466 19.82 -1.83 -9.93
CA TYR A 466 20.01 -2.34 -8.58
C TYR A 466 18.77 -3.02 -7.99
N TRP A 467 17.72 -3.22 -8.79
CA TRP A 467 16.56 -4.02 -8.41
C TRP A 467 16.99 -5.37 -7.83
N TYR A 468 16.44 -5.75 -6.68
CA TYR A 468 17.01 -6.82 -5.86
C TYR A 468 17.07 -8.18 -6.57
N GLN A 469 16.14 -8.48 -7.47
CA GLN A 469 16.15 -9.73 -8.24
C GLN A 469 17.30 -9.79 -9.28
N ASN A 470 17.95 -8.66 -9.58
CA ASN A 470 19.19 -8.60 -10.37
C ASN A 470 20.45 -8.75 -9.53
N ILE A 471 20.36 -8.43 -8.23
CA ILE A 471 21.51 -8.38 -7.31
C ILE A 471 21.65 -9.69 -6.53
N PHE A 472 20.53 -10.29 -6.13
CA PHE A 472 20.49 -11.50 -5.31
C PHE A 472 20.02 -12.71 -6.10
N SER A 473 20.42 -13.91 -5.65
CA SER A 473 20.00 -15.17 -6.26
C SER A 473 19.98 -16.30 -5.23
N GLY A 474 19.37 -17.43 -5.60
CA GLY A 474 19.32 -18.63 -4.76
C GLY A 474 18.64 -18.38 -3.41
N GLN A 475 19.24 -18.89 -2.33
CA GLN A 475 18.65 -18.81 -0.99
C GLN A 475 18.52 -17.38 -0.47
N GLN A 476 19.44 -16.48 -0.82
CA GLN A 476 19.36 -15.09 -0.38
C GLN A 476 18.17 -14.36 -1.00
N LEU A 477 17.96 -14.55 -2.30
CA LEU A 477 16.79 -14.02 -2.99
C LEU A 477 15.51 -14.57 -2.37
N GLN A 478 15.43 -15.89 -2.13
CA GLN A 478 14.27 -16.50 -1.47
C GLN A 478 14.03 -15.97 -0.05
N THR A 479 15.08 -15.66 0.71
CA THR A 479 14.94 -15.05 2.04
C THR A 479 14.37 -13.64 1.95
N ILE A 480 14.84 -12.84 0.97
CA ILE A 480 14.34 -11.48 0.74
C ILE A 480 12.89 -11.51 0.26
N ASP A 481 12.58 -12.34 -0.75
CA ASP A 481 11.22 -12.50 -1.30
C ASP A 481 10.19 -12.87 -0.23
N ASN A 482 10.59 -13.70 0.74
CA ASN A 482 9.72 -14.16 1.83
C ASN A 482 9.73 -13.25 3.07
N THR A 483 10.54 -12.18 3.10
CA THR A 483 10.57 -11.27 4.25
C THR A 483 9.39 -10.30 4.17
N THR A 484 8.56 -10.33 5.21
CA THR A 484 7.41 -9.43 5.36
C THR A 484 7.75 -8.23 6.23
N LEU A 485 6.91 -7.19 6.18
CA LEU A 485 7.00 -6.08 7.15
C LEU A 485 6.78 -6.58 8.59
N ALA A 486 5.94 -7.59 8.80
CA ALA A 486 5.76 -8.24 10.10
C ALA A 486 7.10 -8.80 10.62
N ASP A 487 7.86 -9.49 9.78
CA ASP A 487 9.17 -10.03 10.14
C ASP A 487 10.14 -8.93 10.58
N VAL A 488 10.21 -7.83 9.83
CA VAL A 488 11.08 -6.69 10.16
C VAL A 488 10.67 -6.07 11.50
N ILE A 489 9.37 -5.94 11.78
CA ILE A 489 8.86 -5.45 13.06
C ILE A 489 9.27 -6.39 14.21
N LEU A 490 9.06 -7.70 14.06
CA LEU A 490 9.34 -8.70 15.08
C LEU A 490 10.85 -8.84 15.36
N ARG A 491 11.70 -8.70 14.34
CA ARG A 491 13.18 -8.73 14.49
C ARG A 491 13.72 -7.53 15.27
N ASN A 492 13.02 -6.39 15.26
CA ASN A 492 13.57 -5.08 15.70
C ASN A 492 12.76 -4.37 16.80
N SER A 493 11.84 -5.07 17.45
CA SER A 493 11.00 -4.53 18.53
C SER A 493 10.71 -5.59 19.61
N SER A 494 9.97 -5.22 20.67
CA SER A 494 9.40 -6.17 21.63
C SER A 494 7.96 -6.56 21.32
N VAL A 495 7.50 -6.33 20.08
CA VAL A 495 6.22 -6.87 19.61
C VAL A 495 6.35 -8.40 19.55
N GLY A 496 5.45 -9.12 20.23
CA GLY A 496 5.60 -10.56 20.44
C GLY A 496 5.09 -11.43 19.29
N SER A 497 4.03 -10.98 18.61
CA SER A 497 3.42 -11.63 17.46
C SER A 497 2.72 -10.58 16.61
N LEU A 498 2.52 -10.83 15.32
CA LEU A 498 1.74 -10.00 14.42
C LEU A 498 1.01 -10.91 13.45
N GLN A 499 -0.06 -10.41 12.84
CA GLN A 499 -0.57 -11.03 11.64
C GLN A 499 0.52 -10.99 10.56
N THR A 500 0.55 -12.01 9.71
CA THR A 500 1.66 -12.16 8.74
C THR A 500 1.74 -10.98 7.76
N ASN A 501 0.59 -10.48 7.30
CA ASN A 501 0.51 -9.29 6.44
C ASN A 501 -0.10 -8.13 7.22
N VAL A 502 0.75 -7.23 7.70
CA VAL A 502 0.32 -6.12 8.56
C VAL A 502 -0.50 -5.06 7.84
N PHE A 503 -0.58 -5.09 6.51
CA PHE A 503 -1.42 -4.17 5.73
C PHE A 503 -2.91 -4.47 5.88
N PHE A 504 -3.29 -5.66 6.33
CA PHE A 504 -4.67 -6.04 6.64
C PHE A 504 -4.87 -6.21 8.13
N ALA A 505 -6.05 -5.82 8.64
CA ALA A 505 -6.39 -6.04 10.04
C ALA A 505 -6.39 -7.55 10.34
N PRO A 506 -6.09 -7.99 11.58
CA PRO A 506 -6.10 -9.41 11.90
C PRO A 506 -7.43 -10.08 11.50
N GLY A 507 -7.34 -11.21 10.80
CA GLY A 507 -8.50 -11.98 10.33
C GLY A 507 -9.24 -11.34 9.15
N SER A 508 -8.61 -10.41 8.42
CA SER A 508 -9.22 -9.72 7.28
C SER A 508 -8.43 -9.82 5.98
N GLU A 509 -7.26 -10.46 5.96
CA GLU A 509 -6.53 -10.66 4.71
C GLU A 509 -7.29 -11.64 3.81
N THR A 510 -7.55 -11.26 2.56
CA THR A 510 -7.99 -12.20 1.54
C THR A 510 -6.78 -12.71 0.78
N VAL A 511 -6.51 -14.02 0.87
CA VAL A 511 -5.33 -14.64 0.25
C VAL A 511 -5.71 -15.22 -1.11
N TYR A 512 -4.97 -14.81 -2.14
CA TYR A 512 -5.12 -15.32 -3.50
C TYR A 512 -4.16 -16.49 -3.73
N VAL A 513 -4.67 -17.58 -4.31
CA VAL A 513 -3.85 -18.74 -4.68
C VAL A 513 -4.09 -19.08 -6.14
N ASN A 514 -3.04 -18.96 -6.94
CA ASN A 514 -3.04 -19.34 -8.35
C ASN A 514 -2.28 -20.68 -8.53
N PRO A 515 -2.96 -21.83 -8.68
CA PRO A 515 -2.30 -23.11 -8.92
C PRO A 515 -1.43 -23.14 -10.19
N ALA A 516 -1.79 -22.37 -11.22
CA ALA A 516 -1.09 -22.40 -12.51
C ALA A 516 0.32 -21.81 -12.41
N GLU A 517 0.50 -20.77 -11.58
CA GLU A 517 1.83 -20.18 -11.28
C GLU A 517 2.80 -21.20 -10.65
N HIS A 518 2.24 -22.21 -10.00
CA HIS A 518 3.00 -23.28 -9.37
C HIS A 518 3.05 -24.57 -10.19
N GLY A 519 2.51 -24.56 -11.42
CA GLY A 519 2.46 -25.73 -12.31
C GLY A 519 1.56 -26.85 -11.79
N LEU A 520 0.54 -26.52 -11.00
CA LEU A 520 -0.40 -27.46 -10.40
C LEU A 520 -1.75 -27.44 -11.11
N GLN A 521 -2.39 -28.61 -11.18
CA GLN A 521 -3.74 -28.80 -11.73
C GLN A 521 -4.73 -29.27 -10.66
N SER A 522 -4.24 -29.43 -9.42
CA SER A 522 -5.04 -29.95 -8.33
C SER A 522 -4.49 -29.45 -7.01
N LEU A 523 -5.36 -28.84 -6.20
CA LEU A 523 -5.00 -28.29 -4.90
C LEU A 523 -6.00 -28.72 -3.83
N GLU A 524 -5.55 -28.67 -2.59
CA GLU A 524 -6.36 -29.02 -1.43
C GLU A 524 -6.16 -28.02 -0.31
N ILE A 525 -7.26 -27.43 0.15
CA ILE A 525 -7.33 -26.54 1.31
C ILE A 525 -7.66 -27.39 2.54
N ARG A 526 -6.88 -27.24 3.61
CA ARG A 526 -7.00 -28.00 4.85
C ARG A 526 -6.76 -27.10 6.07
N GLU A 527 -7.50 -27.35 7.16
CA GLU A 527 -7.12 -26.86 8.48
C GLU A 527 -6.22 -27.90 9.18
N GLN A 528 -5.11 -27.46 9.77
CA GLN A 528 -4.18 -28.28 10.55
C GLN A 528 -3.59 -27.50 11.72
N ASN A 529 -4.08 -27.76 12.94
CA ASN A 529 -3.56 -27.21 14.20
C ASN A 529 -3.65 -25.67 14.31
N GLY A 530 -4.79 -25.09 13.97
CA GLY A 530 -5.05 -23.65 13.94
C GLY A 530 -4.47 -22.95 12.71
N ARG A 531 -4.09 -23.71 11.67
CA ARG A 531 -3.47 -23.17 10.45
C ARG A 531 -4.21 -23.63 9.21
N ILE A 532 -4.35 -22.74 8.25
CA ILE A 532 -4.83 -23.08 6.92
C ILE A 532 -3.63 -23.41 6.05
N VAL A 533 -3.68 -24.60 5.44
CA VAL A 533 -2.67 -25.08 4.52
C VAL A 533 -3.30 -25.36 3.16
N VAL A 534 -2.76 -24.73 2.10
CA VAL A 534 -3.12 -25.03 0.71
C VAL A 534 -1.97 -25.80 0.09
N THR A 535 -2.25 -27.00 -0.42
CA THR A 535 -1.22 -27.93 -0.92
C THR A 535 -1.59 -28.56 -2.26
N ASP A 536 -0.64 -29.19 -2.95
CA ASP A 536 -1.00 -30.18 -3.98
C ASP A 536 -1.74 -31.36 -3.33
N VAL A 537 -2.60 -32.07 -4.08
CA VAL A 537 -3.39 -33.21 -3.55
C VAL A 537 -2.55 -34.37 -2.97
N ARG A 538 -1.22 -34.32 -3.12
CA ARG A 538 -0.27 -35.29 -2.55
C ARG A 538 0.44 -34.77 -1.31
N GLY A 539 0.19 -33.52 -0.88
CA GLY A 539 0.81 -32.86 0.27
C GLY A 539 2.33 -32.65 0.13
N ARG A 540 2.87 -32.67 -1.08
CA ARG A 540 4.30 -32.54 -1.38
C ARG A 540 4.72 -31.09 -1.61
N GLN A 541 3.80 -30.25 -2.07
CA GLN A 541 4.04 -28.83 -2.29
C GLN A 541 3.02 -28.04 -1.48
N ILE A 542 3.51 -27.12 -0.65
CA ILE A 542 2.72 -26.19 0.14
C ILE A 542 2.73 -24.86 -0.64
N LEU A 543 1.55 -24.36 -0.98
CA LEU A 543 1.35 -23.06 -1.63
C LEU A 543 1.00 -21.99 -0.59
N LEU A 544 0.31 -22.39 0.48
CA LEU A 544 -0.06 -21.52 1.59
C LEU A 544 0.05 -22.30 2.89
N ASP A 545 0.58 -21.67 3.94
CA ASP A 545 0.59 -22.19 5.31
C ASP A 545 0.55 -20.99 6.27
N ARG A 546 -0.64 -20.72 6.83
CA ARG A 546 -0.92 -19.47 7.59
C ARG A 546 -1.79 -19.75 8.80
N GLU A 547 -1.68 -18.92 9.84
CA GLU A 547 -2.59 -19.02 11.00
C GLU A 547 -4.01 -18.62 10.60
N ILE A 548 -5.00 -19.37 11.08
CA ILE A 548 -6.41 -19.14 10.70
C ILE A 548 -6.89 -17.75 11.09
N GLY A 549 -6.43 -17.23 12.24
CA GLY A 549 -6.78 -15.91 12.73
C GLY A 549 -6.19 -14.74 11.94
N ASP A 550 -5.29 -15.00 10.98
CA ASP A 550 -4.73 -13.95 10.12
C ASP A 550 -5.56 -13.74 8.84
N ILE A 551 -6.31 -14.75 8.41
CA ILE A 551 -6.95 -14.78 7.10
C ILE A 551 -8.45 -14.53 7.25
N GLY A 552 -8.96 -13.56 6.49
CA GLY A 552 -10.38 -13.31 6.31
C GLY A 552 -11.01 -14.25 5.30
N GLY A 553 -10.34 -14.50 4.17
CA GLY A 553 -10.84 -15.40 3.13
C GLY A 553 -9.76 -15.90 2.18
N ILE A 554 -10.12 -16.86 1.33
CA ILE A 554 -9.21 -17.42 0.31
C ILE A 554 -9.88 -17.34 -1.05
N VAL A 555 -9.18 -16.83 -2.05
CA VAL A 555 -9.62 -16.81 -3.45
C VAL A 555 -8.72 -17.74 -4.25
N ILE A 556 -9.30 -18.74 -4.91
CA ILE A 556 -8.59 -19.64 -5.83
C ILE A 556 -8.84 -19.16 -7.26
N LEU A 557 -7.75 -18.86 -7.97
CA LEU A 557 -7.78 -18.41 -9.36
C LEU A 557 -7.42 -19.57 -10.29
N GLY A 558 -8.43 -20.24 -10.85
CA GLY A 558 -8.29 -21.23 -11.90
C GLY A 558 -7.85 -20.62 -13.23
N SER A 559 -7.39 -21.46 -14.15
CA SER A 559 -6.80 -21.01 -15.40
C SER A 559 -7.69 -21.32 -16.60
N ASP A 560 -7.54 -20.53 -17.67
CA ASP A 560 -8.30 -20.77 -18.91
C ASP A 560 -7.75 -21.92 -19.78
N SER A 561 -6.69 -22.59 -19.34
CA SER A 561 -5.86 -23.44 -20.22
C SER A 561 -5.75 -24.89 -19.78
N VAL A 562 -6.09 -25.21 -18.52
CA VAL A 562 -6.02 -26.55 -17.96
C VAL A 562 -7.34 -26.90 -17.25
N ARG A 563 -7.47 -28.18 -16.87
CA ARG A 563 -8.59 -28.66 -16.06
C ARG A 563 -8.11 -28.70 -14.62
N GLU A 564 -8.78 -27.98 -13.75
CA GLU A 564 -8.42 -27.86 -12.35
C GLU A 564 -9.32 -28.75 -11.47
N GLN A 565 -8.70 -29.33 -10.44
CA GLN A 565 -9.40 -30.05 -9.38
C GLN A 565 -9.12 -29.39 -8.04
N ILE A 566 -10.10 -28.67 -7.53
CA ILE A 566 -9.98 -27.91 -6.30
C ILE A 566 -10.71 -28.68 -5.20
N GLY A 567 -9.96 -29.13 -4.20
CA GLY A 567 -10.50 -29.81 -3.03
C GLY A 567 -10.49 -28.91 -1.80
N ILE A 568 -11.57 -28.95 -1.02
CA ILE A 568 -11.57 -28.49 0.37
C ILE A 568 -11.83 -29.72 1.23
N SER A 569 -10.93 -29.99 2.17
CA SER A 569 -10.98 -31.20 2.99
C SER A 569 -10.59 -30.95 4.43
N ALA A 570 -11.20 -31.69 5.36
CA ALA A 570 -10.88 -31.76 6.78
C ALA A 570 -10.91 -30.40 7.52
N GLY A 571 -11.69 -30.33 8.61
CA GLY A 571 -11.77 -29.11 9.43
C GLY A 571 -12.67 -28.02 8.87
N ILE A 572 -13.67 -28.35 8.03
CA ILE A 572 -14.70 -27.39 7.58
C ILE A 572 -15.40 -26.70 8.77
N ASN A 573 -15.59 -27.43 9.87
CA ASN A 573 -16.13 -26.89 11.14
C ASN A 573 -15.15 -25.94 11.86
N ASP A 574 -13.86 -26.05 11.57
CA ASP A 574 -12.78 -25.31 12.22
C ASP A 574 -12.23 -24.19 11.32
N LEU A 575 -12.64 -24.14 10.03
CA LEU A 575 -12.36 -23.07 9.06
C LEU A 575 -13.27 -21.87 9.32
N ASP A 576 -12.96 -21.10 10.37
CA ASP A 576 -13.57 -19.79 10.64
C ASP A 576 -12.93 -18.71 9.75
N LEU A 577 -13.38 -18.66 8.49
CA LEU A 577 -13.01 -17.62 7.51
C LEU A 577 -14.16 -16.61 7.37
N PRO A 578 -14.06 -15.39 7.92
CA PRO A 578 -15.11 -14.37 7.87
C PRO A 578 -15.66 -14.07 6.46
N PHE A 579 -14.81 -14.17 5.44
CA PHE A 579 -15.14 -13.92 4.03
C PHE A 579 -15.28 -15.21 3.22
N GLY A 580 -15.07 -16.37 3.84
CA GLY A 580 -15.22 -17.67 3.21
C GLY A 580 -14.13 -18.00 2.18
N VAL A 581 -14.48 -18.88 1.24
CA VAL A 581 -13.62 -19.26 0.11
C VAL A 581 -14.32 -18.92 -1.19
N ASP A 582 -13.63 -18.24 -2.11
CA ASP A 582 -14.07 -17.99 -3.48
C ASP A 582 -13.27 -18.87 -4.45
N VAL A 583 -13.97 -19.68 -5.26
CA VAL A 583 -13.35 -20.58 -6.25
C VAL A 583 -13.76 -20.16 -7.66
N ARG A 584 -12.79 -19.69 -8.45
CA ARG A 584 -13.00 -19.27 -9.84
C ARG A 584 -12.36 -20.30 -10.77
N GLY A 585 -13.15 -21.15 -11.44
CA GLY A 585 -12.63 -22.29 -12.22
C GLY A 585 -11.88 -21.90 -13.50
N GLY A 586 -12.33 -20.85 -14.20
CA GLY A 586 -11.81 -20.45 -15.51
C GLY A 586 -12.54 -21.12 -16.68
N VAL A 587 -11.96 -21.10 -17.88
CA VAL A 587 -12.55 -21.71 -19.09
C VAL A 587 -12.37 -23.25 -19.14
N GLY A 588 -11.66 -23.82 -18.18
CA GLY A 588 -11.37 -25.25 -18.03
C GLY A 588 -12.60 -26.12 -17.73
N ALA A 589 -12.39 -27.44 -17.62
CA ALA A 589 -13.44 -28.40 -17.23
C ALA A 589 -13.37 -28.69 -15.73
N ASP A 590 -13.64 -27.67 -14.92
CA ASP A 590 -13.16 -27.64 -13.54
C ASP A 590 -14.06 -28.40 -12.57
N SER A 591 -13.41 -29.07 -11.61
CA SER A 591 -14.08 -29.87 -10.60
C SER A 591 -13.81 -29.35 -9.21
N PHE A 592 -14.87 -29.19 -8.44
CA PHE A 592 -14.81 -28.80 -7.04
C PHE A 592 -15.19 -29.97 -6.14
N ILE A 593 -14.38 -30.22 -5.11
CA ILE A 593 -14.59 -31.32 -4.16
C ILE A 593 -14.72 -30.75 -2.76
N ILE A 594 -15.78 -31.13 -2.05
CA ILE A 594 -15.95 -30.84 -0.63
C ILE A 594 -15.95 -32.15 0.15
N ARG A 595 -15.08 -32.25 1.16
CA ARG A 595 -15.00 -33.41 2.04
C ARG A 595 -15.39 -33.06 3.47
N GLY A 596 -16.36 -33.78 4.01
CA GLY A 596 -16.82 -33.73 5.39
C GLY A 596 -15.71 -34.03 6.40
N THR A 597 -16.00 -33.77 7.67
CA THR A 597 -15.08 -33.90 8.81
C THR A 597 -15.00 -35.32 9.37
N GLY A 598 -15.85 -36.23 8.91
CA GLY A 598 -16.02 -37.55 9.52
C GLY A 598 -16.85 -37.51 10.82
N ARG A 599 -17.63 -36.43 11.01
CA ARG A 599 -18.67 -36.23 12.03
C ARG A 599 -19.95 -35.77 11.30
N ASP A 600 -21.06 -35.63 12.04
CA ASP A 600 -22.29 -35.07 11.47
C ASP A 600 -22.04 -33.69 10.83
N ASP A 601 -22.15 -33.64 9.50
CA ASP A 601 -21.94 -32.44 8.70
C ASP A 601 -23.24 -31.97 8.04
N THR A 602 -23.36 -30.66 7.81
CA THR A 602 -24.42 -30.06 6.98
C THR A 602 -23.78 -29.34 5.80
N ILE A 603 -24.05 -29.82 4.59
CA ILE A 603 -23.53 -29.25 3.34
C ILE A 603 -24.72 -28.92 2.44
N ILE A 604 -24.88 -27.63 2.12
CA ILE A 604 -25.96 -27.09 1.29
C ILE A 604 -25.33 -26.46 0.05
N ALA A 605 -25.53 -27.08 -1.12
CA ALA A 605 -25.07 -26.57 -2.39
C ALA A 605 -26.19 -25.80 -3.12
N GLY A 606 -25.97 -24.51 -3.30
CA GLY A 606 -26.77 -23.60 -4.11
C GLY A 606 -26.27 -23.49 -5.54
N LYS A 607 -26.78 -22.48 -6.25
CA LYS A 607 -26.46 -22.23 -7.66
C LYS A 607 -25.00 -21.83 -7.87
N ASP A 608 -24.50 -20.97 -6.99
CA ASP A 608 -23.23 -20.26 -7.05
C ASP A 608 -22.55 -20.21 -5.66
N PHE A 609 -23.06 -20.97 -4.69
CA PHE A 609 -22.50 -21.04 -3.35
C PHE A 609 -22.62 -22.45 -2.77
N ILE A 610 -21.79 -22.77 -1.78
CA ILE A 610 -21.92 -23.94 -0.93
C ILE A 610 -21.70 -23.50 0.52
N ASP A 611 -22.69 -23.77 1.37
CA ASP A 611 -22.56 -23.64 2.82
C ASP A 611 -22.21 -25.01 3.40
N ALA A 612 -21.00 -25.14 3.94
CA ALA A 612 -20.55 -26.36 4.59
C ALA A 612 -20.30 -26.03 6.07
N ASN A 613 -21.25 -26.42 6.92
CA ASN A 613 -21.29 -26.06 8.34
C ASN A 613 -21.21 -24.54 8.57
N THR A 614 -20.07 -24.03 9.03
CA THR A 614 -19.81 -22.59 9.24
C THR A 614 -19.08 -21.93 8.07
N LEU A 615 -18.55 -22.72 7.13
CA LEU A 615 -17.79 -22.24 6.00
C LEU A 615 -18.73 -21.87 4.85
N HIS A 616 -18.69 -20.59 4.46
CA HIS A 616 -19.33 -20.11 3.24
C HIS A 616 -18.34 -20.23 2.08
N ILE A 617 -18.81 -20.79 0.96
CA ILE A 617 -18.02 -20.92 -0.26
C ILE A 617 -18.82 -20.31 -1.40
N VAL A 618 -18.21 -19.42 -2.17
CA VAL A 618 -18.74 -18.92 -3.44
C VAL A 618 -17.93 -19.56 -4.56
N PHE A 619 -18.58 -19.86 -5.69
CA PHE A 619 -17.87 -20.38 -6.84
C PHE A 619 -18.43 -19.84 -8.16
N SER A 620 -17.54 -19.73 -9.14
CA SER A 620 -17.86 -19.38 -10.52
C SER A 620 -17.10 -20.28 -11.49
N ASP A 621 -17.69 -20.52 -12.66
CA ASP A 621 -17.09 -21.30 -13.74
C ASP A 621 -16.60 -22.70 -13.32
N VAL A 622 -17.36 -23.38 -12.45
CA VAL A 622 -17.13 -24.77 -12.03
C VAL A 622 -18.12 -25.70 -12.72
N ASP A 623 -17.63 -26.73 -13.41
CA ASP A 623 -18.45 -27.68 -14.17
C ASP A 623 -18.98 -28.85 -13.32
N GLU A 624 -18.13 -29.42 -12.47
CA GLU A 624 -18.40 -30.65 -11.72
C GLU A 624 -18.30 -30.41 -10.21
N LEU A 625 -19.31 -30.85 -9.45
CA LEU A 625 -19.26 -30.86 -7.98
C LEU A 625 -19.26 -32.30 -7.45
N LEU A 626 -18.32 -32.58 -6.54
CA LEU A 626 -18.24 -33.79 -5.74
C LEU A 626 -18.36 -33.45 -4.24
N ILE A 627 -19.36 -34.01 -3.57
CA ILE A 627 -19.52 -33.93 -2.11
C ILE A 627 -19.24 -35.31 -1.52
N GLU A 628 -18.29 -35.39 -0.58
CA GLU A 628 -17.94 -36.61 0.16
C GLU A 628 -18.22 -36.39 1.66
N GLY A 629 -19.30 -36.94 2.22
CA GLY A 629 -19.66 -36.83 3.64
C GLY A 629 -18.67 -37.51 4.60
N GLN A 630 -17.95 -38.52 4.10
CA GLN A 630 -17.00 -39.36 4.85
C GLN A 630 -17.68 -40.25 5.90
N GLY A 631 -18.14 -39.68 7.01
CA GLY A 631 -18.91 -40.43 7.99
C GLY A 631 -19.49 -39.52 9.05
N GLY A 632 -20.51 -39.99 9.77
CA GLY A 632 -21.41 -39.10 10.51
C GLY A 632 -22.86 -39.41 10.09
N ASN A 633 -23.83 -38.65 10.59
CA ASN A 633 -25.16 -38.62 10.00
C ASN A 633 -25.34 -37.27 9.30
N ASP A 634 -25.06 -37.26 8.00
CA ASP A 634 -24.86 -36.02 7.26
C ASP A 634 -26.16 -35.52 6.61
N LEU A 635 -26.28 -34.19 6.48
CA LEU A 635 -27.29 -33.55 5.65
C LEU A 635 -26.60 -32.95 4.42
N LEU A 636 -26.76 -33.60 3.27
CA LEU A 636 -26.16 -33.20 2.00
C LEU A 636 -27.27 -32.77 1.03
N ASP A 637 -27.50 -31.46 0.91
CA ASP A 637 -28.58 -30.89 0.11
C ASP A 637 -28.05 -30.07 -1.06
N ALA A 638 -28.23 -30.58 -2.29
CA ALA A 638 -27.88 -29.92 -3.53
C ALA A 638 -29.12 -29.60 -4.39
N SER A 639 -30.30 -29.50 -3.78
CA SER A 639 -31.57 -29.30 -4.51
C SER A 639 -31.64 -27.99 -5.30
N ALA A 640 -30.85 -26.99 -4.90
CA ALA A 640 -30.71 -25.70 -5.58
C ALA A 640 -29.49 -25.62 -6.50
N ALA A 641 -28.64 -26.65 -6.53
CA ALA A 641 -27.40 -26.66 -7.28
C ALA A 641 -27.62 -26.76 -8.80
N MET A 642 -26.72 -26.13 -9.56
CA MET A 642 -26.76 -26.10 -11.03
C MET A 642 -25.39 -26.46 -11.61
N PHE A 643 -24.97 -27.71 -11.44
CA PHE A 643 -23.74 -28.24 -12.04
C PHE A 643 -24.03 -29.08 -13.28
N ARG A 644 -23.04 -29.19 -14.17
CA ARG A 644 -23.11 -30.10 -15.32
C ARG A 644 -23.10 -31.56 -14.87
N GLN A 645 -22.31 -31.85 -13.83
CA GLN A 645 -22.27 -33.16 -13.19
C GLN A 645 -22.21 -32.98 -11.67
N LEU A 646 -23.14 -33.62 -10.96
CA LEU A 646 -23.15 -33.67 -9.50
C LEU A 646 -22.92 -35.10 -9.03
N THR A 647 -21.99 -35.28 -8.10
CA THR A 647 -21.79 -36.53 -7.36
C THR A 647 -21.86 -36.26 -5.86
N ILE A 648 -22.70 -37.00 -5.15
CA ILE A 648 -22.77 -36.96 -3.68
C ILE A 648 -22.54 -38.37 -3.15
N ASP A 649 -21.56 -38.51 -2.27
CA ASP A 649 -21.28 -39.73 -1.52
C ASP A 649 -21.43 -39.44 -0.02
N GLY A 650 -22.44 -40.04 0.63
CA GLY A 650 -22.70 -39.87 2.06
C GLY A 650 -21.60 -40.49 2.93
N GLY A 651 -20.97 -41.56 2.46
CA GLY A 651 -20.05 -42.33 3.30
C GLY A 651 -20.76 -43.08 4.43
N ARG A 652 -20.14 -43.13 5.62
CA ARG A 652 -20.62 -43.98 6.72
C ARG A 652 -21.58 -43.25 7.66
N GLY A 653 -22.84 -43.67 7.67
CA GLY A 653 -23.80 -43.41 8.75
C GLY A 653 -25.19 -43.13 8.20
N ASN A 654 -26.11 -42.54 8.98
CA ASN A 654 -27.48 -42.34 8.49
C ASN A 654 -27.61 -40.99 7.77
N ASP A 655 -27.24 -40.98 6.50
CA ASP A 655 -27.16 -39.74 5.73
C ASP A 655 -28.48 -39.38 5.05
N ARG A 656 -28.72 -38.07 4.93
CA ARG A 656 -29.80 -37.51 4.12
C ARG A 656 -29.22 -36.79 2.93
N ILE A 657 -29.37 -37.42 1.76
CA ILE A 657 -28.88 -36.91 0.49
C ILE A 657 -30.03 -36.39 -0.37
N ILE A 658 -29.90 -35.16 -0.86
CA ILE A 658 -30.86 -34.52 -1.77
C ILE A 658 -30.08 -34.04 -3.00
N GLY A 659 -30.33 -34.69 -4.15
CA GLY A 659 -29.73 -34.33 -5.43
C GLY A 659 -30.30 -33.04 -6.04
N SER A 660 -29.76 -32.65 -7.18
CA SER A 660 -30.16 -31.46 -7.93
C SER A 660 -31.36 -31.75 -8.85
N ARG A 661 -31.63 -30.81 -9.78
CA ARG A 661 -32.60 -31.02 -10.87
C ARG A 661 -31.97 -31.67 -12.11
N GLY A 662 -30.64 -31.85 -12.12
CA GLY A 662 -29.85 -32.37 -13.24
C GLY A 662 -29.55 -33.87 -13.15
N ASP A 663 -28.51 -34.30 -13.88
CA ASP A 663 -28.02 -35.68 -13.84
C ASP A 663 -27.09 -35.86 -12.62
N ASP A 664 -27.60 -36.56 -11.61
CA ASP A 664 -26.88 -36.78 -10.35
C ASP A 664 -26.38 -38.23 -10.19
N ARG A 665 -25.27 -38.41 -9.47
CA ARG A 665 -24.82 -39.70 -8.94
C ARG A 665 -24.83 -39.63 -7.42
N LEU A 666 -25.71 -40.40 -6.78
CA LEU A 666 -25.89 -40.40 -5.32
C LEU A 666 -25.51 -41.76 -4.75
N PHE A 667 -24.61 -41.77 -3.77
CA PHE A 667 -24.13 -42.95 -3.06
C PHE A 667 -24.36 -42.74 -1.56
N GLY A 668 -24.94 -43.71 -0.86
CA GLY A 668 -25.09 -43.71 0.61
C GLY A 668 -24.15 -44.68 1.32
N ASP A 669 -23.25 -45.32 0.57
CA ASP A 669 -22.34 -46.38 1.04
C ASP A 669 -22.99 -47.43 1.99
N ASP A 670 -22.51 -47.55 3.23
CA ASP A 670 -22.96 -48.53 4.24
C ASP A 670 -24.25 -48.10 5.01
N GLY A 671 -24.79 -46.91 4.71
CA GLY A 671 -25.84 -46.19 5.45
C GLY A 671 -27.23 -46.15 4.83
#